data_AF-A0A970H024-F1
#
_entry.id   AF-A0A970H024-F1
#
_cell.length_a   1.000
_cell.length_b   1.000
_cell.length_c   1.000
_cell.angle_alpha   90.00
_cell.angle_beta   90.00
_cell.angle_gamma   90.00
#
_symmetry.space_group_name_H-M   'P 1'
#
loop_
_entity.id
_entity.type
_entity.pdbx_description
1 polymer ?
#
loop_
_entity_poly.entity_id
_entity_poly.type
_entity_poly.pdbx_seq_one_letter_code
_entity_poly.pdbx_strand_id
1 'polypeptide(L)'
;MEKLCGTIFAASACVALADDANMDLKRPVRTHAFKTPAKMEMLRPGEVKPQGWLRDWCITARTGYISRMDEIDKAFPRAWNRDFHPRGQYLDWKDPDKGAWCTEGGAYWFEGLVRLAWELDDDELKAYAKKRLEPLLERMNPNAIGFVYWMDRNDPAQMAEIEEANHGFIVGASGRTTRAMLAYYEATGDERALRALTWCLDDPRFHFFGNPITLPAAACDTWRYNGDANIAKAIDNFCAAEPRPHKWPAMRYGLPVCHEALSMSKRHDSEGSAPWDWRLQHGVLCYESMLSWVKASLWTGDGKYLANVRAWLDLHERVCRQPHGVIVSDEQFDWSGPNRGTETCTVAGDILLYATLAGATGEGRFADHVERSFFNAGAACTSRDFMRHVYFQSPNRTTGIGNFPNGPGGNGGLYKTKHWPLCCTAALTRILPGYVQWMWMKPATGGIAATLYAPNTFETELDGTAVRIETKTDYPFNETLEMRVSTAKPLRFPLKLHVPGWCANPSVVVNGDALNLPVGADGFAVINREWKTGDVVSLRFPMAPQVETMRDFNDGGKPYCSLSLGPLLFAHGLAEIDENTPVPDQRIDWRLDSSRVLDGAEVVRDAMPRHWGWPLASPLRLRARAADGSPLELVPYGCAKLRISMFPDEAGKD
;
A
#
# COMPACT_ATOMS: atom_id res chain seq x y z
N MET A 1 83.96 -0.48 -7.97
CA MET A 1 84.08 -1.95 -7.92
C MET A 1 82.78 -2.55 -8.42
N GLU A 2 82.78 -2.86 -9.70
CA GLU A 2 82.29 -4.09 -10.32
C GLU A 2 81.72 -5.21 -9.39
N LYS A 3 80.73 -5.94 -9.95
CA LYS A 3 80.29 -7.34 -9.68
C LYS A 3 78.97 -7.51 -8.90
N LEU A 4 77.87 -7.86 -9.58
CA LEU A 4 77.38 -9.23 -9.98
C LEU A 4 76.54 -9.85 -8.83
N CYS A 5 75.43 -10.57 -8.99
CA CYS A 5 74.64 -11.12 -10.10
C CYS A 5 73.33 -11.68 -9.48
N GLY A 6 72.26 -11.89 -10.26
CA GLY A 6 71.21 -12.89 -9.92
C GLY A 6 69.73 -12.48 -10.01
N THR A 7 69.24 -12.29 -11.25
CA THR A 7 68.01 -12.86 -11.88
C THR A 7 67.05 -13.71 -10.98
N ILE A 8 65.70 -13.69 -10.99
CA ILE A 8 64.66 -13.76 -12.05
C ILE A 8 63.26 -13.32 -11.50
N PHE A 9 62.45 -12.76 -12.39
CA PHE A 9 61.00 -12.46 -12.39
C PHE A 9 60.03 -13.31 -11.55
N ALA A 10 59.06 -12.63 -10.93
CA ALA A 10 57.66 -13.03 -10.93
C ALA A 10 56.75 -11.80 -10.90
N ALA A 11 55.92 -11.65 -11.92
CA ALA A 11 54.89 -10.62 -12.02
C ALA A 11 53.76 -10.91 -11.02
N SER A 12 53.31 -9.89 -10.29
CA SER A 12 51.98 -9.90 -9.67
C SER A 12 51.23 -8.67 -10.15
N ALA A 13 50.19 -8.94 -10.93
CA ALA A 13 49.24 -7.96 -11.43
C ALA A 13 48.53 -7.31 -10.24
N CYS A 14 48.66 -5.99 -10.14
CA CYS A 14 47.81 -5.16 -9.32
C CYS A 14 46.43 -5.11 -10.00
N VAL A 15 45.47 -5.89 -9.50
CA VAL A 15 44.06 -5.73 -9.89
C VAL A 15 43.51 -4.57 -9.06
N ALA A 16 43.24 -3.47 -9.74
CA ALA A 16 42.47 -2.36 -9.21
C ALA A 16 41.06 -2.86 -8.86
N LEU A 17 40.71 -2.79 -7.58
CA LEU A 17 39.33 -2.90 -7.13
C LEU A 17 38.65 -1.55 -7.39
N ALA A 18 37.99 -1.44 -8.53
CA ALA A 18 37.05 -0.36 -8.83
C ALA A 18 35.84 -0.95 -9.57
N ASP A 19 34.66 -0.54 -9.11
CA ASP A 19 33.34 -0.66 -9.72
C ASP A 19 32.68 -2.05 -9.82
N ASP A 20 32.03 -2.47 -8.74
CA ASP A 20 31.01 -3.56 -8.76
C ASP A 20 29.79 -3.25 -7.87
N ALA A 21 29.46 -1.95 -7.68
CA ALA A 21 28.36 -1.49 -6.83
C ALA A 21 27.19 -0.83 -7.60
N ASN A 22 27.10 -1.03 -8.91
CA ASN A 22 25.90 -0.74 -9.70
C ASN A 22 25.48 -2.03 -10.41
N MET A 23 24.84 -2.96 -9.68
CA MET A 23 24.08 -4.01 -10.33
C MET A 23 22.95 -3.34 -11.12
N ASP A 24 23.06 -3.49 -12.43
CA ASP A 24 22.41 -2.71 -13.46
C ASP A 24 20.90 -2.98 -13.49
N LEU A 25 20.10 -2.08 -12.90
CA LEU A 25 18.64 -2.02 -13.12
C LEU A 25 18.26 -1.96 -14.62
N LYS A 26 19.23 -1.79 -15.53
CA LYS A 26 19.02 -1.67 -16.98
C LYS A 26 18.96 -2.99 -17.74
N ARG A 27 19.17 -4.17 -17.13
CA ARG A 27 18.94 -5.42 -17.87
C ARG A 27 17.44 -5.60 -18.14
N PRO A 28 17.02 -5.80 -19.42
CA PRO A 28 15.64 -6.15 -19.72
C PRO A 28 15.33 -7.51 -19.09
N VAL A 29 14.45 -7.53 -18.09
CA VAL A 29 13.95 -8.77 -17.51
C VAL A 29 12.80 -9.24 -18.40
N ARG A 30 13.01 -10.34 -19.13
CA ARG A 30 11.92 -10.97 -19.89
C ARG A 30 10.96 -11.62 -18.91
N THR A 31 9.69 -11.18 -18.94
CA THR A 31 8.64 -11.82 -18.16
C THR A 31 7.73 -12.69 -19.01
N HIS A 32 7.23 -13.78 -18.45
CA HIS A 32 6.16 -14.57 -19.00
C HIS A 32 4.83 -13.80 -18.93
N ALA A 33 4.03 -13.95 -19.98
CA ALA A 33 2.69 -13.37 -20.05
C ALA A 33 1.66 -14.36 -19.51
N PHE A 34 0.69 -13.85 -18.74
CA PHE A 34 -0.51 -14.60 -18.40
C PHE A 34 -1.42 -14.77 -19.62
N LYS A 35 -2.43 -15.65 -19.51
CA LYS A 35 -3.44 -15.83 -20.56
C LYS A 35 -4.17 -14.53 -20.90
N THR A 36 -4.46 -13.71 -19.89
CA THR A 36 -4.89 -12.32 -20.07
C THR A 36 -3.84 -11.39 -19.46
N PRO A 37 -3.15 -10.57 -20.26
CA PRO A 37 -2.17 -9.63 -19.73
C PRO A 37 -2.85 -8.56 -18.87
N ALA A 38 -2.17 -8.13 -17.80
CA ALA A 38 -2.56 -6.93 -17.08
C ALA A 38 -2.60 -5.74 -18.04
N LYS A 39 -3.52 -4.80 -17.83
CA LYS A 39 -3.63 -3.62 -18.71
C LYS A 39 -2.46 -2.65 -18.52
N MET A 40 -1.90 -2.59 -17.33
CA MET A 40 -0.70 -1.82 -17.00
C MET A 40 0.16 -2.61 -16.00
N GLU A 41 1.47 -2.59 -16.20
CA GLU A 41 2.43 -3.25 -15.33
C GLU A 41 3.04 -2.25 -14.35
N MET A 42 3.14 -2.66 -13.08
CA MET A 42 3.87 -1.91 -12.07
C MET A 42 5.36 -1.87 -12.40
N LEU A 43 6.00 -0.76 -12.08
CA LEU A 43 7.44 -0.58 -12.23
C LEU A 43 8.21 -1.27 -11.11
N ARG A 44 9.53 -1.40 -11.25
CA ARG A 44 10.43 -1.95 -10.23
C ARG A 44 10.80 -0.90 -9.18
N PRO A 45 11.21 -1.32 -7.97
CA PRO A 45 11.74 -0.39 -6.98
C PRO A 45 12.90 0.44 -7.54
N GLY A 46 12.87 1.76 -7.31
CA GLY A 46 13.89 2.71 -7.78
C GLY A 46 13.70 3.29 -9.18
N GLU A 47 12.76 2.77 -10.01
CA GLU A 47 12.40 3.42 -11.30
C GLU A 47 11.62 4.72 -11.08
N VAL A 48 10.98 4.88 -9.92
CA VAL A 48 10.35 6.13 -9.47
C VAL A 48 11.03 6.59 -8.19
N LYS A 49 11.37 7.88 -8.13
CA LYS A 49 12.08 8.49 -7.00
C LYS A 49 11.31 9.71 -6.50
N PRO A 50 11.00 9.80 -5.19
CA PRO A 50 10.22 10.90 -4.65
C PRO A 50 11.04 12.20 -4.70
N GLN A 51 10.37 13.32 -4.95
CA GLN A 51 10.94 14.67 -4.93
C GLN A 51 10.14 15.58 -3.99
N GLY A 52 10.59 16.81 -3.77
CA GLY A 52 9.87 17.82 -2.98
C GLY A 52 9.39 17.30 -1.62
N TRP A 53 8.15 17.64 -1.29
CA TRP A 53 7.52 17.27 -0.02
C TRP A 53 7.42 15.75 0.18
N LEU A 54 7.21 14.98 -0.89
CA LEU A 54 7.12 13.52 -0.80
C LEU A 54 8.46 12.93 -0.38
N ARG A 55 9.57 13.49 -0.90
CA ARG A 55 10.92 13.09 -0.51
C ARG A 55 11.20 13.38 0.97
N ASP A 56 10.78 14.53 1.48
CA ASP A 56 10.96 14.85 2.90
C ASP A 56 10.19 13.88 3.81
N TRP A 57 8.98 13.47 3.40
CA TRP A 57 8.22 12.45 4.12
C TRP A 57 8.92 11.08 4.07
N CYS A 58 9.45 10.69 2.90
CA CYS A 58 10.26 9.49 2.73
C CYS A 58 11.53 9.50 3.61
N ILE A 59 12.22 10.63 3.74
CA ILE A 59 13.37 10.79 4.65
C ILE A 59 12.93 10.62 6.10
N THR A 60 11.79 11.19 6.48
CA THR A 60 11.24 11.06 7.84
C THR A 60 10.95 9.58 8.15
N ALA A 61 10.30 8.87 7.22
CA ALA A 61 10.04 7.44 7.33
C ALA A 61 11.33 6.60 7.38
N ARG A 62 12.33 6.97 6.59
CA ARG A 62 13.68 6.38 6.60
C ARG A 62 14.31 6.49 7.99
N THR A 63 14.24 7.65 8.63
CA THR A 63 14.79 7.87 9.99
C THR A 63 13.95 7.27 11.12
N GLY A 64 12.70 6.89 10.82
CA GLY A 64 11.77 6.29 11.76
C GLY A 64 11.77 4.76 11.71
N TYR A 65 10.57 4.17 11.71
CA TYR A 65 10.38 2.71 11.73
C TYR A 65 11.18 1.93 10.68
N ILE A 66 11.42 2.48 9.48
CA ILE A 66 11.99 1.70 8.38
C ILE A 66 13.44 1.29 8.64
N SER A 67 14.28 2.19 9.17
CA SER A 67 15.67 1.84 9.50
C SER A 67 15.87 1.36 10.94
N ARG A 68 14.86 1.48 11.81
CA ARG A 68 14.99 1.27 13.26
C ARG A 68 14.11 0.17 13.84
N MET A 69 13.47 -0.64 12.98
CA MET A 69 12.52 -1.66 13.42
C MET A 69 13.12 -2.66 14.43
N ASP A 70 14.41 -2.95 14.33
CA ASP A 70 15.13 -3.81 15.28
C ASP A 70 15.18 -3.27 16.72
N GLU A 71 15.03 -1.96 16.90
CA GLU A 71 15.00 -1.31 18.21
C GLU A 71 13.59 -1.37 18.85
N ILE A 72 12.55 -1.69 18.06
CA ILE A 72 11.15 -1.60 18.48
C ILE A 72 10.68 -2.87 19.19
N ASP A 73 11.04 -4.03 18.65
CA ASP A 73 10.66 -5.32 19.23
C ASP A 73 11.67 -6.41 18.87
N LYS A 74 11.91 -7.34 19.79
CA LYS A 74 12.79 -8.51 19.62
C LYS A 74 12.36 -9.46 18.51
N ALA A 75 11.11 -9.41 18.05
CA ALA A 75 10.63 -10.20 16.92
C ALA A 75 11.34 -9.82 15.61
N PHE A 76 11.66 -8.54 15.41
CA PHE A 76 12.31 -8.07 14.18
C PHE A 76 13.75 -8.56 14.00
N PRO A 77 14.67 -8.44 14.98
CA PRO A 77 16.04 -8.96 14.82
C PRO A 77 16.11 -10.49 14.73
N ARG A 78 15.02 -11.20 15.06
CA ARG A 78 14.88 -12.66 14.86
C ARG A 78 14.50 -13.05 13.43
N ALA A 79 13.88 -12.15 12.66
CA ALA A 79 13.51 -12.42 11.27
C ALA A 79 14.74 -12.82 10.44
N TRP A 80 14.73 -14.08 9.97
CA TRP A 80 15.81 -14.70 9.20
C TRP A 80 17.19 -14.66 9.86
N ASN A 81 17.22 -14.63 11.19
CA ASN A 81 18.49 -14.66 11.92
C ASN A 81 19.13 -16.05 11.84
N ARG A 82 20.44 -16.10 11.55
CA ARG A 82 21.22 -17.35 11.40
C ARG A 82 21.13 -18.29 12.59
N ASP A 83 20.92 -17.75 13.78
CA ASP A 83 20.92 -18.48 15.05
C ASP A 83 19.51 -18.71 15.59
N PHE A 84 18.47 -18.31 14.85
CA PHE A 84 17.07 -18.43 15.26
C PHE A 84 16.29 -19.38 14.35
N HIS A 85 15.88 -20.53 14.91
CA HIS A 85 15.14 -21.56 14.21
C HIS A 85 13.79 -21.77 14.94
N PRO A 86 12.72 -21.05 14.54
CA PRO A 86 11.46 -21.05 15.28
C PRO A 86 10.82 -22.44 15.32
N ARG A 87 10.48 -22.91 16.52
CA ARG A 87 9.81 -24.19 16.83
C ARG A 87 8.70 -23.99 17.87
N GLY A 88 7.73 -24.90 17.92
CA GLY A 88 6.62 -24.90 18.88
C GLY A 88 5.91 -23.54 18.96
N GLN A 89 5.90 -22.92 20.15
CA GLN A 89 5.27 -21.60 20.37
C GLN A 89 5.81 -20.48 19.45
N TYR A 90 7.02 -20.63 18.89
CA TYR A 90 7.56 -19.67 17.93
C TYR A 90 6.99 -19.76 16.51
N LEU A 91 6.11 -20.73 16.28
CA LEU A 91 5.37 -20.91 15.04
C LEU A 91 3.90 -20.45 15.17
N ASP A 92 3.41 -20.19 16.39
CA ASP A 92 2.07 -19.64 16.66
C ASP A 92 2.16 -18.13 16.90
N TRP A 93 1.18 -17.34 16.47
CA TRP A 93 1.16 -15.88 16.65
C TRP A 93 0.69 -15.43 18.03
N LYS A 94 0.03 -16.31 18.80
CA LYS A 94 -0.68 -15.95 20.05
C LYS A 94 0.21 -15.43 21.16
N ASP A 95 1.48 -15.86 21.21
CA ASP A 95 2.40 -15.45 22.26
C ASP A 95 3.07 -14.10 21.90
N PRO A 96 2.95 -13.05 22.74
CA PRO A 96 3.55 -11.73 22.50
C PRO A 96 5.08 -11.71 22.48
N ASP A 97 5.71 -12.65 23.17
CA ASP A 97 7.15 -12.68 23.39
C ASP A 97 7.86 -13.72 22.52
N LYS A 98 7.12 -14.73 22.10
CA LYS A 98 7.62 -15.88 21.37
C LYS A 98 6.94 -16.07 20.03
N GLY A 99 5.83 -15.41 19.74
CA GLY A 99 5.04 -15.76 18.57
C GLY A 99 5.73 -15.51 17.22
N ALA A 100 5.14 -16.08 16.17
CA ALA A 100 5.67 -16.09 14.80
C ALA A 100 5.72 -14.70 14.10
N TRP A 101 5.67 -13.59 14.84
CA TRP A 101 5.71 -12.23 14.32
C TRP A 101 7.02 -11.86 13.61
N CYS A 102 8.11 -12.58 13.88
CA CYS A 102 9.33 -12.45 13.09
C CYS A 102 9.14 -12.88 11.63
N THR A 103 8.14 -13.71 11.32
CA THR A 103 7.81 -14.12 9.96
C THR A 103 6.91 -13.09 9.27
N GLU A 104 5.71 -12.82 9.79
CA GLU A 104 4.77 -11.87 9.17
C GLU A 104 5.23 -10.41 9.31
N GLY A 105 5.57 -9.98 10.54
CA GLY A 105 6.05 -8.63 10.80
C GLY A 105 7.40 -8.36 10.12
N GLY A 106 8.30 -9.34 10.13
CA GLY A 106 9.57 -9.27 9.39
C GLY A 106 9.34 -9.03 7.89
N ALA A 107 8.39 -9.76 7.29
CA ALA A 107 8.04 -9.62 5.87
C ALA A 107 7.49 -8.23 5.51
N TYR A 108 6.50 -7.75 6.26
CA TYR A 108 5.91 -6.43 6.00
C TYR A 108 6.95 -5.31 6.10
N TRP A 109 7.75 -5.35 7.16
CA TRP A 109 8.79 -4.35 7.39
C TRP A 109 9.82 -4.38 6.25
N PHE A 110 10.31 -5.57 5.91
CA PHE A 110 11.35 -5.76 4.88
C PHE A 110 10.89 -5.28 3.51
N GLU A 111 9.60 -5.47 3.16
CA GLU A 111 9.04 -4.93 1.92
C GLU A 111 9.18 -3.40 1.84
N GLY A 112 8.81 -2.69 2.92
CA GLY A 112 8.95 -1.24 2.99
C GLY A 112 10.42 -0.79 2.97
N LEU A 113 11.31 -1.52 3.66
CA LEU A 113 12.74 -1.25 3.68
C LEU A 113 13.36 -1.33 2.27
N VAL A 114 13.09 -2.42 1.55
CA VAL A 114 13.65 -2.63 0.20
C VAL A 114 13.16 -1.56 -0.75
N ARG A 115 11.85 -1.30 -0.82
CA ARG A 115 11.33 -0.29 -1.76
C ARG A 115 11.94 1.09 -1.50
N LEU A 116 11.91 1.53 -0.23
CA LEU A 116 12.42 2.86 0.13
C LEU A 116 13.93 3.02 -0.11
N ALA A 117 14.72 1.97 0.12
CA ALA A 117 16.16 2.00 -0.08
C ALA A 117 16.55 2.35 -1.52
N TRP A 118 15.83 1.81 -2.51
CA TRP A 118 16.07 2.11 -3.93
C TRP A 118 15.38 3.38 -4.41
N GLU A 119 14.21 3.71 -3.88
CA GLU A 119 13.51 4.97 -4.19
C GLU A 119 14.29 6.20 -3.74
N LEU A 120 14.99 6.13 -2.60
CA LEU A 120 15.84 7.21 -2.08
C LEU A 120 17.28 7.19 -2.60
N ASP A 121 17.68 6.14 -3.32
CA ASP A 121 19.08 5.82 -3.58
C ASP A 121 19.95 5.82 -2.30
N ASP A 122 19.44 5.23 -1.21
CA ASP A 122 20.12 5.22 0.09
C ASP A 122 21.02 4.00 0.24
N ASP A 123 22.34 4.19 0.09
CA ASP A 123 23.32 3.12 0.16
C ASP A 123 23.37 2.41 1.52
N GLU A 124 23.10 3.12 2.62
CA GLU A 124 23.05 2.51 3.95
C GLU A 124 21.85 1.56 4.07
N LEU A 125 20.67 1.98 3.61
CA LEU A 125 19.49 1.12 3.61
C LEU A 125 19.65 -0.06 2.63
N LYS A 126 20.25 0.15 1.46
CA LYS A 126 20.54 -0.95 0.50
C LYS A 126 21.46 -2.00 1.13
N ALA A 127 22.54 -1.55 1.79
CA ALA A 127 23.45 -2.43 2.51
C ALA A 127 22.76 -3.16 3.67
N TYR A 128 21.89 -2.46 4.41
CA TYR A 128 21.12 -3.05 5.50
C TYR A 128 20.14 -4.12 5.01
N ALA A 129 19.40 -3.85 3.93
CA ALA A 129 18.48 -4.79 3.32
C ALA A 129 19.21 -6.07 2.85
N LYS A 130 20.33 -5.91 2.14
CA LYS A 130 21.17 -7.04 1.71
C LYS A 130 21.66 -7.86 2.90
N LYS A 131 22.25 -7.21 3.90
CA LYS A 131 22.75 -7.88 5.11
C LYS A 131 21.65 -8.66 5.83
N ARG A 132 20.45 -8.09 5.94
CA ARG A 132 19.32 -8.72 6.61
C ARG A 132 18.87 -10.00 5.91
N LEU A 133 18.88 -10.01 4.57
CA LEU A 133 18.35 -11.13 3.80
C LEU A 133 19.36 -12.23 3.53
N GLU A 134 20.66 -11.91 3.58
CA GLU A 134 21.75 -12.84 3.29
C GLU A 134 21.62 -14.20 4.00
N PRO A 135 21.31 -14.30 5.31
CA PRO A 135 21.14 -15.58 5.99
C PRO A 135 20.08 -16.50 5.36
N LEU A 136 18.95 -15.93 4.91
CA LEU A 136 17.89 -16.68 4.26
C LEU A 136 18.35 -17.16 2.89
N LEU A 137 18.96 -16.28 2.09
CA LEU A 137 19.43 -16.62 0.73
C LEU A 137 20.52 -17.70 0.73
N GLU A 138 21.39 -17.70 1.74
CA GLU A 138 22.46 -18.69 1.89
C GLU A 138 21.95 -20.07 2.32
N ARG A 139 20.91 -20.13 3.16
CA ARG A 139 20.57 -21.34 3.94
C ARG A 139 19.18 -21.91 3.66
N MET A 140 18.40 -21.29 2.77
CA MET A 140 17.06 -21.78 2.48
C MET A 140 17.10 -23.22 1.96
N ASN A 141 16.39 -24.10 2.65
CA ASN A 141 16.16 -25.47 2.28
C ASN A 141 15.33 -25.50 0.97
N PRO A 142 15.74 -26.25 -0.06
CA PRO A 142 14.94 -26.46 -1.27
C PRO A 142 13.55 -27.05 -1.01
N ASN A 143 13.39 -27.71 0.15
CA ASN A 143 12.13 -28.27 0.62
C ASN A 143 11.51 -27.45 1.75
N ALA A 144 11.84 -26.16 1.88
CA ALA A 144 11.31 -25.31 2.94
C ALA A 144 9.78 -25.30 3.01
N ILE A 145 9.25 -25.23 4.24
CA ILE A 145 7.84 -24.98 4.48
C ILE A 145 7.63 -23.46 4.45
N GLY A 146 7.28 -22.93 3.27
CA GLY A 146 7.21 -21.49 3.06
C GLY A 146 8.57 -20.81 3.30
N PHE A 147 8.59 -19.76 4.11
CA PHE A 147 9.83 -19.09 4.55
C PHE A 147 10.32 -19.49 5.95
N VAL A 148 9.81 -20.59 6.50
CA VAL A 148 10.51 -21.28 7.59
C VAL A 148 11.68 -22.04 6.97
N TYR A 149 12.70 -21.27 6.60
CA TYR A 149 13.71 -21.60 5.59
C TYR A 149 14.54 -22.85 5.91
N TRP A 150 14.55 -23.32 7.16
CA TRP A 150 15.37 -24.45 7.61
C TRP A 150 14.58 -25.77 7.71
N MET A 151 13.25 -25.71 7.76
CA MET A 151 12.41 -26.91 7.87
C MET A 151 12.33 -27.67 6.53
N ASP A 152 12.02 -28.96 6.56
CA ASP A 152 11.82 -29.80 5.38
C ASP A 152 10.37 -30.32 5.32
N ARG A 153 9.63 -29.94 4.27
CA ARG A 153 8.24 -30.36 4.02
C ARG A 153 8.06 -31.85 3.74
N ASN A 154 9.15 -32.60 3.58
CA ASN A 154 9.16 -34.05 3.46
C ASN A 154 9.38 -34.77 4.80
N ASP A 155 9.75 -34.04 5.87
CA ASP A 155 9.84 -34.57 7.23
C ASP A 155 8.45 -34.53 7.89
N PRO A 156 7.80 -35.69 8.15
CA PRO A 156 6.46 -35.72 8.73
C PRO A 156 6.38 -35.10 10.12
N ALA A 157 7.46 -35.15 10.91
CA ALA A 157 7.47 -34.57 12.24
C ALA A 157 7.46 -33.04 12.18
N GLN A 158 8.19 -32.44 11.23
CA GLN A 158 8.21 -31.00 11.03
C GLN A 158 6.90 -30.49 10.43
N MET A 159 6.30 -31.24 9.51
CA MET A 159 4.97 -30.94 9.00
C MET A 159 3.91 -30.99 10.11
N ALA A 160 3.94 -32.01 10.98
CA ALA A 160 3.02 -32.09 12.12
C ALA A 160 3.21 -30.91 13.09
N GLU A 161 4.46 -30.48 13.33
CA GLU A 161 4.76 -29.32 14.17
C GLU A 161 4.13 -28.02 13.60
N ILE A 162 4.21 -27.80 12.28
CA ILE A 162 3.58 -26.65 11.62
C ILE A 162 2.05 -26.74 11.66
N GLU A 163 1.50 -27.93 11.44
CA GLU A 163 0.05 -28.16 11.49
C GLU A 163 -0.54 -27.88 12.87
N GLU A 164 0.16 -28.28 13.94
CA GLU A 164 -0.24 -28.04 15.33
C GLU A 164 -0.13 -26.55 15.71
N ALA A 165 0.93 -25.87 15.28
CA ALA A 165 1.25 -24.52 15.72
C ALA A 165 0.50 -23.37 15.01
N ASN A 166 -0.53 -23.66 14.21
CA ASN A 166 -1.26 -22.73 13.33
C ASN A 166 -0.63 -22.54 11.93
N HIS A 167 -0.62 -23.63 11.14
CA HIS A 167 -0.11 -23.64 9.76
C HIS A 167 -0.62 -22.49 8.89
N GLY A 168 -1.86 -22.03 9.14
CA GLY A 168 -2.50 -21.00 8.32
C GLY A 168 -1.81 -19.66 8.44
N PHE A 169 -1.29 -19.36 9.63
CA PHE A 169 -0.53 -18.14 9.87
C PHE A 169 0.81 -18.17 9.13
N ILE A 170 1.57 -19.26 9.23
CA ILE A 170 2.89 -19.39 8.60
C ILE A 170 2.79 -19.31 7.07
N VAL A 171 1.79 -19.96 6.48
CA VAL A 171 1.52 -19.90 5.04
C VAL A 171 1.12 -18.48 4.63
N GLY A 172 0.21 -17.85 5.37
CA GLY A 172 -0.19 -16.47 5.13
C GLY A 172 0.99 -15.49 5.22
N ALA A 173 1.85 -15.63 6.22
CA ALA A 173 3.08 -14.85 6.39
C ALA A 173 4.05 -15.07 5.22
N SER A 174 4.19 -16.31 4.75
CA SER A 174 5.07 -16.64 3.63
C SER A 174 4.66 -15.93 2.33
N GLY A 175 3.36 -15.78 2.05
CA GLY A 175 2.89 -15.01 0.89
C GLY A 175 3.12 -13.49 0.98
N ARG A 176 3.44 -12.96 2.15
CA ARG A 176 3.90 -11.56 2.30
C ARG A 176 5.41 -11.47 2.15
N THR A 177 6.13 -12.46 2.68
CA THR A 177 7.57 -12.57 2.47
C THR A 177 7.91 -12.68 1.00
N THR A 178 7.16 -13.46 0.21
CA THR A 178 7.36 -13.55 -1.24
C THR A 178 7.30 -12.18 -1.92
N ARG A 179 6.33 -11.32 -1.58
CA ARG A 179 6.22 -9.97 -2.15
C ARG A 179 7.44 -9.11 -1.81
N ALA A 180 7.95 -9.22 -0.58
CA ALA A 180 9.17 -8.53 -0.16
C ALA A 180 10.43 -9.07 -0.89
N MET A 181 10.53 -10.40 -1.03
CA MET A 181 11.61 -11.07 -1.75
C MET A 181 11.61 -10.74 -3.24
N LEU A 182 10.42 -10.65 -3.84
CA LEU A 182 10.27 -10.28 -5.24
C LEU A 182 10.67 -8.82 -5.47
N ALA A 183 10.27 -7.90 -4.58
CA ALA A 183 10.75 -6.51 -4.64
C ALA A 183 12.29 -6.45 -4.53
N TYR A 184 12.90 -7.28 -3.67
CA TYR A 184 14.37 -7.37 -3.58
C TYR A 184 14.99 -7.90 -4.88
N TYR A 185 14.43 -8.95 -5.47
CA TYR A 185 14.88 -9.48 -6.76
C TYR A 185 14.74 -8.42 -7.87
N GLU A 186 13.61 -7.74 -7.96
CA GLU A 186 13.37 -6.67 -8.94
C GLU A 186 14.37 -5.51 -8.81
N ALA A 187 14.77 -5.19 -7.58
CA ALA A 187 15.68 -4.11 -7.27
C ALA A 187 17.17 -4.47 -7.46
N THR A 188 17.53 -5.75 -7.28
CA THR A 188 18.93 -6.22 -7.25
C THR A 188 19.32 -7.08 -8.42
N GLY A 189 18.40 -7.88 -8.98
CA GLY A 189 18.72 -8.98 -9.88
C GLY A 189 19.40 -10.19 -9.20
N ASP A 190 19.37 -10.30 -7.86
CA ASP A 190 19.97 -11.44 -7.15
C ASP A 190 19.14 -12.72 -7.38
N GLU A 191 19.56 -13.55 -8.33
CA GLU A 191 18.92 -14.81 -8.71
C GLU A 191 18.74 -15.80 -7.54
N ARG A 192 19.47 -15.63 -6.42
CA ARG A 192 19.24 -16.43 -5.21
C ARG A 192 17.87 -16.14 -4.60
N ALA A 193 17.39 -14.90 -4.69
CA ALA A 193 16.06 -14.51 -4.22
C ALA A 193 14.97 -15.16 -5.09
N LEU A 194 15.12 -15.17 -6.42
CA LEU A 194 14.18 -15.83 -7.32
C LEU A 194 14.14 -17.36 -7.09
N ARG A 195 15.29 -17.98 -6.84
CA ARG A 195 15.36 -19.40 -6.47
C ARG A 195 14.66 -19.70 -5.14
N ALA A 196 14.87 -18.87 -4.12
CA ALA A 196 14.20 -18.97 -2.82
C ALA A 196 12.66 -18.85 -2.97
N LEU A 197 12.18 -17.93 -3.80
CA LEU A 197 10.78 -17.82 -4.16
C LEU A 197 10.25 -19.11 -4.79
N THR A 198 10.97 -19.71 -5.74
CA THR A 198 10.57 -20.96 -6.38
C THR A 198 10.38 -22.09 -5.37
N TRP A 199 11.35 -22.31 -4.48
CA TRP A 199 11.27 -23.35 -3.45
C TRP A 199 10.11 -23.15 -2.47
N CYS A 200 9.70 -21.91 -2.21
CA CYS A 200 8.54 -21.62 -1.38
C CYS A 200 7.21 -21.97 -2.07
N LEU A 201 7.14 -21.87 -3.40
CA LEU A 201 5.88 -21.77 -4.15
C LEU A 201 5.54 -23.00 -4.99
N ASP A 202 6.50 -23.90 -5.20
CA ASP A 202 6.39 -25.08 -6.06
C ASP A 202 5.53 -26.23 -5.50
N ASP A 203 5.03 -26.10 -4.26
CA ASP A 203 4.16 -27.12 -3.65
C ASP A 203 2.69 -26.65 -3.56
N PRO A 204 1.77 -27.30 -4.30
CA PRO A 204 0.37 -26.91 -4.35
C PRO A 204 -0.37 -27.07 -3.03
N ARG A 205 0.14 -27.90 -2.08
CA ARG A 205 -0.52 -28.10 -0.78
C ARG A 205 -0.68 -26.77 -0.05
N PHE A 206 0.32 -25.89 -0.14
CA PHE A 206 0.33 -24.63 0.62
C PHE A 206 -0.63 -23.57 0.09
N HIS A 207 -1.11 -23.68 -1.15
CA HIS A 207 -1.94 -22.64 -1.78
C HIS A 207 -3.39 -22.61 -1.26
N PHE A 208 -3.78 -23.59 -0.45
CA PHE A 208 -5.12 -23.70 0.14
C PHE A 208 -5.15 -23.47 1.65
N PHE A 209 -3.99 -23.28 2.28
CA PHE A 209 -3.91 -23.18 3.73
C PHE A 209 -3.99 -21.73 4.21
N GLY A 210 -4.75 -21.54 5.29
CA GLY A 210 -4.80 -20.31 6.06
C GLY A 210 -5.90 -19.31 5.71
N ASN A 211 -5.92 -18.25 6.50
CA ASN A 211 -6.69 -17.04 6.29
C ASN A 211 -5.73 -15.88 6.67
N PRO A 212 -5.13 -15.19 5.69
CA PRO A 212 -5.56 -15.05 4.30
C PRO A 212 -4.91 -16.05 3.34
N ILE A 213 -5.47 -16.16 2.13
CA ILE A 213 -4.88 -16.94 1.02
C ILE A 213 -4.00 -16.01 0.17
N THR A 214 -2.72 -15.92 0.50
CA THR A 214 -1.76 -14.98 -0.11
C THR A 214 -0.81 -15.62 -1.14
N LEU A 215 -0.52 -16.92 -1.00
CA LEU A 215 0.44 -17.61 -1.87
C LEU A 215 0.06 -17.61 -3.36
N PRO A 216 -1.22 -17.76 -3.78
CA PRO A 216 -1.54 -17.77 -5.21
C PRO A 216 -1.20 -16.45 -5.92
N ALA A 217 -1.42 -15.30 -5.29
CA ALA A 217 -1.00 -14.01 -5.85
C ALA A 217 0.53 -13.96 -6.04
N ALA A 218 1.27 -14.34 -4.99
CA ALA A 218 2.72 -14.40 -5.02
C ALA A 218 3.28 -15.39 -6.05
N ALA A 219 2.61 -16.53 -6.22
CA ALA A 219 2.92 -17.54 -7.22
C ALA A 219 2.79 -16.97 -8.63
N CYS A 220 1.68 -16.27 -8.91
CA CYS A 220 1.48 -15.60 -10.19
C CYS A 220 2.59 -14.59 -10.47
N ASP A 221 2.91 -13.73 -9.51
CA ASP A 221 3.93 -12.69 -9.69
C ASP A 221 5.34 -13.28 -9.85
N THR A 222 5.70 -14.30 -9.09
CA THR A 222 6.99 -15.02 -9.23
C THR A 222 7.09 -15.75 -10.56
N TRP A 223 6.02 -16.43 -10.98
CA TRP A 223 6.00 -17.19 -12.23
C TRP A 223 6.29 -16.32 -13.45
N ARG A 224 5.88 -15.04 -13.41
CA ARG A 224 6.23 -14.09 -14.48
C ARG A 224 7.73 -14.01 -14.72
N TYR A 225 8.57 -14.25 -13.72
CA TYR A 225 10.02 -14.14 -13.85
C TYR A 225 10.71 -15.45 -14.21
N ASN A 226 10.24 -16.58 -13.70
CA ASN A 226 10.94 -17.87 -13.86
C ASN A 226 10.24 -18.88 -14.78
N GLY A 227 8.94 -18.70 -15.07
CA GLY A 227 8.15 -19.62 -15.89
C GLY A 227 8.02 -21.04 -15.31
N ASP A 228 8.24 -21.22 -13.99
CA ASP A 228 8.38 -22.54 -13.38
C ASP A 228 7.10 -23.39 -13.52
N ALA A 229 7.27 -24.64 -13.96
CA ALA A 229 6.16 -25.54 -14.26
C ALA A 229 5.41 -26.04 -13.01
N ASN A 230 6.09 -26.17 -11.86
CA ASN A 230 5.45 -26.59 -10.62
C ASN A 230 4.63 -25.44 -10.03
N ILE A 231 5.15 -24.20 -10.11
CA ILE A 231 4.37 -23.01 -9.74
C ILE A 231 3.13 -22.88 -10.63
N ALA A 232 3.27 -23.02 -11.95
CA ALA A 232 2.14 -23.00 -12.88
C ALA A 232 1.07 -24.04 -12.49
N LYS A 233 1.49 -25.28 -12.23
CA LYS A 233 0.60 -26.36 -11.77
C LYS A 233 -0.07 -26.03 -10.44
N ALA A 234 0.62 -25.36 -9.51
CA ALA A 234 0.04 -24.95 -8.24
C ALA A 234 -1.05 -23.88 -8.42
N ILE A 235 -0.83 -22.90 -9.30
CA ILE A 235 -1.84 -21.89 -9.65
C ILE A 235 -3.04 -22.54 -10.34
N ASP A 236 -2.82 -23.47 -11.27
CA ASP A 236 -3.89 -24.22 -11.94
C ASP A 236 -4.73 -25.01 -10.94
N ASN A 237 -4.08 -25.72 -10.00
CA ASN A 237 -4.78 -26.44 -8.94
C ASN A 237 -5.63 -25.49 -8.09
N PHE A 238 -5.09 -24.34 -7.70
CA PHE A 238 -5.84 -23.32 -6.94
C PHE A 238 -7.09 -22.88 -7.70
N CYS A 239 -6.95 -22.56 -8.99
CA CYS A 239 -8.06 -22.09 -9.83
C CYS A 239 -9.09 -23.19 -10.15
N ALA A 240 -8.69 -24.46 -10.18
CA ALA A 240 -9.56 -25.59 -10.47
C ALA A 240 -10.28 -26.13 -9.22
N ALA A 241 -9.84 -25.75 -8.02
CA ALA A 241 -10.41 -26.25 -6.78
C ALA A 241 -11.85 -25.75 -6.56
N GLU A 242 -12.70 -26.65 -6.08
CA GLU A 242 -14.03 -26.30 -5.61
C GLU A 242 -13.91 -25.39 -4.36
N PRO A 243 -14.46 -24.16 -4.38
CA PRO A 243 -14.38 -23.26 -3.25
C PRO A 243 -15.11 -23.81 -2.02
N ARG A 244 -14.42 -23.92 -0.89
CA ARG A 244 -14.98 -24.39 0.39
C ARG A 244 -14.91 -23.29 1.47
N PRO A 245 -15.73 -22.23 1.38
CA PRO A 245 -15.64 -21.06 2.27
C PRO A 245 -15.95 -21.36 3.75
N HIS A 246 -16.57 -22.50 4.05
CA HIS A 246 -16.75 -22.97 5.44
C HIS A 246 -15.47 -23.56 6.04
N LYS A 247 -14.56 -24.09 5.19
CA LYS A 247 -13.27 -24.64 5.58
C LYS A 247 -12.15 -23.61 5.43
N TRP A 248 -12.21 -22.80 4.38
CA TRP A 248 -11.25 -21.76 4.02
C TRP A 248 -11.99 -20.45 3.76
N PRO A 249 -12.27 -19.66 4.81
CA PRO A 249 -13.10 -18.45 4.71
C PRO A 249 -12.69 -17.48 3.60
N ALA A 250 -11.38 -17.32 3.37
CA ALA A 250 -10.82 -16.47 2.32
C ALA A 250 -11.22 -16.86 0.87
N MET A 251 -11.62 -18.12 0.62
CA MET A 251 -12.09 -18.55 -0.71
C MET A 251 -13.41 -17.86 -1.13
N ARG A 252 -14.14 -17.25 -0.18
CA ARG A 252 -15.40 -16.54 -0.46
C ARG A 252 -15.26 -15.41 -1.46
N TYR A 253 -14.09 -14.76 -1.49
CA TYR A 253 -13.87 -13.59 -2.36
C TYR A 253 -13.71 -13.99 -3.83
N GLY A 254 -13.54 -15.28 -4.11
CA GLY A 254 -13.64 -15.88 -5.44
C GLY A 254 -15.06 -16.29 -5.83
N LEU A 255 -16.05 -16.14 -4.94
CA LEU A 255 -17.47 -16.46 -5.15
C LEU A 255 -18.32 -15.19 -5.25
N PRO A 256 -19.48 -15.24 -5.94
CA PRO A 256 -20.43 -14.14 -5.95
C PRO A 256 -20.92 -13.75 -4.55
N VAL A 257 -21.28 -12.49 -4.37
CA VAL A 257 -21.88 -12.00 -3.13
C VAL A 257 -23.29 -12.62 -2.98
N CYS A 258 -23.54 -13.32 -1.88
CA CYS A 258 -24.87 -13.87 -1.58
C CYS A 258 -25.78 -12.79 -0.97
N HIS A 259 -26.63 -12.18 -1.78
CA HIS A 259 -27.45 -11.01 -1.40
C HIS A 259 -28.52 -11.29 -0.33
N GLU A 260 -29.04 -12.51 -0.27
CA GLU A 260 -30.17 -12.89 0.60
C GLU A 260 -29.79 -12.97 2.09
N ALA A 261 -28.50 -12.95 2.43
CA ALA A 261 -27.98 -12.97 3.80
C ALA A 261 -27.46 -11.60 4.29
N LEU A 262 -27.60 -10.52 3.51
CA LEU A 262 -26.88 -9.25 3.71
C LEU A 262 -27.52 -8.24 4.69
N SER A 263 -28.45 -8.64 5.57
CA SER A 263 -28.78 -7.73 6.68
C SER A 263 -27.56 -7.70 7.61
N MET A 264 -26.83 -6.59 7.72
CA MET A 264 -26.00 -6.42 8.91
C MET A 264 -26.96 -6.12 10.07
N SER A 265 -27.57 -7.18 10.61
CA SER A 265 -28.29 -7.11 11.89
C SER A 265 -27.35 -6.50 12.92
N LYS A 266 -27.89 -5.72 13.86
CA LYS A 266 -27.15 -5.21 15.01
C LYS A 266 -26.29 -6.34 15.57
N ARG A 267 -24.99 -6.03 15.77
CA ARG A 267 -23.95 -6.86 16.40
C ARG A 267 -24.57 -8.12 17.03
N HIS A 268 -24.63 -9.22 16.29
CA HIS A 268 -24.89 -10.47 16.97
C HIS A 268 -23.64 -10.71 17.79
N ASP A 269 -23.83 -10.66 19.11
CA ASP A 269 -22.83 -11.07 20.07
C ASP A 269 -22.20 -12.38 19.58
N SER A 270 -20.88 -12.45 19.75
CA SER A 270 -19.95 -13.47 19.27
C SER A 270 -20.24 -14.91 19.76
N GLU A 271 -21.43 -15.18 20.28
CA GLU A 271 -21.89 -16.48 20.73
C GLU A 271 -23.02 -16.99 19.82
N GLY A 272 -22.64 -17.65 18.71
CA GLY A 272 -23.59 -18.37 17.84
C GLY A 272 -23.49 -18.02 16.35
N SER A 273 -22.80 -16.95 15.99
CA SER A 273 -22.53 -16.63 14.60
C SER A 273 -21.46 -17.55 14.03
N ALA A 274 -21.74 -18.13 12.88
CA ALA A 274 -20.86 -19.13 12.32
C ALA A 274 -19.56 -18.52 11.76
N PRO A 275 -18.42 -19.21 11.81
CA PRO A 275 -17.12 -18.71 11.32
C PRO A 275 -17.12 -18.28 9.84
N TRP A 276 -18.14 -18.70 9.07
CA TRP A 276 -18.31 -18.33 7.67
C TRP A 276 -19.08 -17.03 7.44
N ASP A 277 -19.55 -16.32 8.48
CA ASP A 277 -20.13 -15.00 8.33
C ASP A 277 -19.08 -14.01 7.79
N TRP A 278 -19.42 -13.27 6.72
CA TRP A 278 -18.50 -12.29 6.14
C TRP A 278 -18.31 -11.08 7.04
N ARG A 279 -19.30 -10.73 7.86
CA ARG A 279 -19.24 -9.61 8.81
C ARG A 279 -18.18 -9.82 9.89
N LEU A 280 -17.90 -11.09 10.21
CA LEU A 280 -16.86 -11.48 11.17
C LEU A 280 -15.47 -11.64 10.53
N GLN A 281 -15.33 -11.35 9.22
CA GLN A 281 -14.03 -11.41 8.56
C GLN A 281 -13.22 -10.15 8.83
N HIS A 282 -11.91 -10.36 8.86
CA HIS A 282 -10.92 -9.33 9.15
C HIS A 282 -10.48 -8.62 7.87
N GLY A 283 -10.45 -7.28 7.90
CA GLY A 283 -10.23 -6.44 6.71
C GLY A 283 -8.92 -6.72 5.97
N VAL A 284 -7.80 -6.87 6.70
CA VAL A 284 -6.53 -7.31 6.10
C VAL A 284 -6.67 -8.63 5.34
N LEU A 285 -7.36 -9.61 5.93
CA LEU A 285 -7.48 -10.92 5.33
C LEU A 285 -8.31 -10.87 4.04
N CYS A 286 -9.33 -9.99 4.03
CA CYS A 286 -10.11 -9.68 2.84
C CYS A 286 -9.23 -9.15 1.71
N TYR A 287 -8.51 -8.06 1.94
CA TYR A 287 -7.70 -7.42 0.90
C TYR A 287 -6.57 -8.33 0.40
N GLU A 288 -5.83 -8.98 1.31
CA GLU A 288 -4.74 -9.90 0.94
C GLU A 288 -5.27 -11.14 0.18
N SER A 289 -6.47 -11.63 0.49
CA SER A 289 -7.06 -12.76 -0.25
C SER A 289 -7.61 -12.36 -1.62
N MET A 290 -8.15 -11.15 -1.76
CA MET A 290 -8.65 -10.63 -3.05
C MET A 290 -7.53 -10.48 -4.09
N LEU A 291 -6.29 -10.20 -3.67
CA LEU A 291 -5.13 -10.17 -4.58
C LEU A 291 -5.00 -11.48 -5.36
N SER A 292 -5.15 -12.63 -4.68
CA SER A 292 -5.08 -13.95 -5.30
C SER A 292 -6.15 -14.13 -6.39
N TRP A 293 -7.36 -13.63 -6.17
CA TRP A 293 -8.44 -13.72 -7.14
C TRP A 293 -8.31 -12.73 -8.31
N VAL A 294 -7.74 -11.55 -8.07
CA VAL A 294 -7.34 -10.64 -9.16
C VAL A 294 -6.31 -11.32 -10.05
N LYS A 295 -5.26 -11.94 -9.48
CA LYS A 295 -4.23 -12.65 -10.25
C LYS A 295 -4.78 -13.90 -10.94
N ALA A 296 -5.68 -14.66 -10.30
CA ALA A 296 -6.36 -15.80 -10.91
C ALA A 296 -7.16 -15.40 -12.17
N SER A 297 -7.77 -14.21 -12.19
CA SER A 297 -8.47 -13.71 -13.38
C SER A 297 -7.52 -13.50 -14.57
N LEU A 298 -6.31 -12.98 -14.31
CA LEU A 298 -5.27 -12.80 -15.34
C LEU A 298 -4.72 -14.14 -15.82
N TRP A 299 -4.42 -15.04 -14.87
CA TRP A 299 -3.90 -16.39 -15.14
C TRP A 299 -4.83 -17.21 -16.02
N THR A 300 -6.10 -17.31 -15.64
CA THR A 300 -7.09 -18.17 -16.31
C THR A 300 -7.77 -17.52 -17.51
N GLY A 301 -7.78 -16.19 -17.57
CA GLY A 301 -8.63 -15.40 -18.45
C GLY A 301 -10.13 -15.51 -18.13
N ASP A 302 -10.50 -16.10 -17.00
CA ASP A 302 -11.89 -16.19 -16.54
C ASP A 302 -12.27 -14.91 -15.79
N GLY A 303 -13.10 -14.09 -16.42
CA GLY A 303 -13.55 -12.81 -15.88
C GLY A 303 -14.38 -12.90 -14.60
N LYS A 304 -14.88 -14.09 -14.22
CA LYS A 304 -15.71 -14.26 -13.02
C LYS A 304 -14.98 -13.87 -11.74
N TYR A 305 -13.68 -14.14 -11.65
CA TYR A 305 -12.91 -13.87 -10.43
C TYR A 305 -12.80 -12.36 -10.17
N LEU A 306 -12.50 -11.59 -11.22
CA LEU A 306 -12.49 -10.13 -11.13
C LEU A 306 -13.89 -9.57 -10.89
N ALA A 307 -14.94 -10.13 -11.50
CA ALA A 307 -16.32 -9.73 -11.26
C ALA A 307 -16.73 -9.95 -9.79
N ASN A 308 -16.34 -11.07 -9.19
CA ASN A 308 -16.61 -11.38 -7.79
C ASN A 308 -15.87 -10.43 -6.85
N VAL A 309 -14.58 -10.18 -7.10
CA VAL A 309 -13.80 -9.18 -6.33
C VAL A 309 -14.49 -7.81 -6.37
N ARG A 310 -14.90 -7.35 -7.56
CA ARG A 310 -15.63 -6.08 -7.71
C ARG A 310 -16.94 -6.07 -6.92
N ALA A 311 -17.74 -7.13 -7.00
CA ALA A 311 -18.99 -7.23 -6.27
C ALA A 311 -18.80 -7.15 -4.75
N TRP A 312 -17.73 -7.75 -4.21
CA TRP A 312 -17.38 -7.62 -2.80
C TRP A 312 -16.92 -6.21 -2.43
N LEU A 313 -16.10 -5.56 -3.27
CA LEU A 313 -15.70 -4.17 -3.04
C LEU A 313 -16.90 -3.22 -3.09
N ASP A 314 -17.83 -3.40 -4.03
CA ASP A 314 -19.07 -2.62 -4.13
C ASP A 314 -19.96 -2.82 -2.89
N LEU A 315 -20.00 -4.03 -2.33
CA LEU A 315 -20.67 -4.29 -1.05
C LEU A 315 -20.01 -3.51 0.08
N HIS A 316 -18.68 -3.61 0.24
CA HIS A 316 -17.96 -2.92 1.32
C HIS A 316 -18.08 -1.40 1.19
N GLU A 317 -18.00 -0.87 -0.03
CA GLU A 317 -18.17 0.55 -0.33
C GLU A 317 -19.54 1.06 0.11
N ARG A 318 -20.59 0.26 -0.09
CA ARG A 318 -21.96 0.62 0.30
C ARG A 318 -22.19 0.63 1.80
N VAL A 319 -21.53 -0.27 2.55
CA VAL A 319 -21.91 -0.57 3.95
C VAL A 319 -20.85 -0.18 4.98
N CYS A 320 -19.57 -0.29 4.63
CA CYS A 320 -18.45 -0.13 5.57
C CYS A 320 -17.58 1.09 5.27
N ARG A 321 -17.78 1.83 4.17
CA ARG A 321 -16.84 2.89 3.78
C ARG A 321 -16.78 4.05 4.77
N GLN A 322 -15.56 4.47 5.13
CA GLN A 322 -15.33 5.76 5.77
C GLN A 322 -15.01 6.86 4.76
N PRO A 323 -15.25 8.14 5.09
CA PRO A 323 -15.00 9.24 4.16
C PRO A 323 -13.53 9.34 3.74
N HIS A 324 -12.59 8.82 4.55
CA HIS A 324 -11.16 8.78 4.20
C HIS A 324 -10.79 7.68 3.18
N GLY A 325 -11.75 6.95 2.61
CA GLY A 325 -11.58 6.00 1.52
C GLY A 325 -11.41 4.53 1.94
N VAL A 326 -11.05 4.28 3.19
CA VAL A 326 -10.83 2.92 3.70
C VAL A 326 -12.03 2.49 4.52
N ILE A 327 -12.38 1.21 4.45
CA ILE A 327 -13.53 0.64 5.16
C ILE A 327 -13.33 0.63 6.68
N VAL A 328 -14.43 0.58 7.42
CA VAL A 328 -14.45 0.19 8.82
C VAL A 328 -13.98 -1.25 8.93
N SER A 329 -12.91 -1.43 9.68
CA SER A 329 -12.33 -2.72 10.01
C SER A 329 -11.59 -2.59 11.34
N ASP A 330 -12.31 -2.78 12.44
CA ASP A 330 -11.73 -2.91 13.78
C ASP A 330 -11.34 -4.38 14.04
N GLU A 331 -10.59 -4.95 13.08
CA GLU A 331 -10.42 -6.39 12.81
C GLU A 331 -11.69 -7.13 12.35
N GLN A 332 -12.84 -6.44 12.29
CA GLN A 332 -14.08 -6.94 11.70
C GLN A 332 -14.80 -5.83 10.95
N PHE A 333 -15.62 -6.19 9.96
CA PHE A 333 -16.43 -5.21 9.24
C PHE A 333 -17.57 -4.70 10.11
N ASP A 334 -17.82 -3.40 10.03
CA ASP A 334 -18.99 -2.79 10.66
C ASP A 334 -19.48 -1.60 9.83
N TRP A 335 -20.63 -1.05 10.21
CA TRP A 335 -21.22 0.11 9.55
C TRP A 335 -20.32 1.33 9.68
N SER A 336 -20.27 2.13 8.62
CA SER A 336 -19.67 3.47 8.63
C SER A 336 -20.16 4.32 9.81
N GLY A 337 -19.28 5.15 10.35
CA GLY A 337 -19.64 6.05 11.44
C GLY A 337 -18.46 6.88 11.95
N PRO A 338 -18.74 8.01 12.63
CA PRO A 338 -17.74 9.02 13.00
C PRO A 338 -16.64 8.47 13.92
N ASN A 339 -16.98 7.51 14.77
CA ASN A 339 -16.08 6.95 15.79
C ASN A 339 -15.72 5.48 15.52
N ARG A 340 -15.92 5.00 14.28
CA ARG A 340 -15.63 3.60 13.91
C ARG A 340 -14.20 3.42 13.41
N GLY A 341 -13.60 2.30 13.79
CA GLY A 341 -12.18 2.02 13.64
C GLY A 341 -11.83 1.46 12.26
N THR A 342 -10.72 1.95 11.72
CA THR A 342 -10.03 1.39 10.57
C THR A 342 -8.62 1.03 11.00
N GLU A 343 -8.29 -0.26 10.89
CA GLU A 343 -6.97 -0.78 11.22
C GLU A 343 -5.89 -0.30 10.24
N THR A 344 -4.71 0.04 10.74
CA THR A 344 -3.54 0.46 9.94
C THR A 344 -3.10 -0.58 8.90
N CYS A 345 -3.15 -1.88 9.22
CA CYS A 345 -2.85 -2.92 8.23
C CYS A 345 -3.89 -2.98 7.12
N THR A 346 -5.16 -2.73 7.46
CA THR A 346 -6.25 -2.67 6.49
C THR A 346 -6.04 -1.50 5.53
N VAL A 347 -5.54 -0.35 6.00
CA VAL A 347 -5.12 0.77 5.12
C VAL A 347 -4.02 0.34 4.14
N ALA A 348 -2.98 -0.36 4.62
CA ALA A 348 -1.91 -0.83 3.75
C ALA A 348 -2.39 -1.89 2.73
N GLY A 349 -3.29 -2.78 3.13
CA GLY A 349 -3.90 -3.79 2.25
C GLY A 349 -4.83 -3.18 1.20
N ASP A 350 -5.64 -2.19 1.58
CA ASP A 350 -6.54 -1.43 0.70
C ASP A 350 -5.73 -0.78 -0.43
N ILE A 351 -4.74 0.05 -0.07
CA ILE A 351 -3.90 0.76 -1.04
C ILE A 351 -3.23 -0.24 -2.01
N LEU A 352 -2.70 -1.36 -1.50
CA LEU A 352 -2.08 -2.39 -2.34
C LEU A 352 -3.08 -3.07 -3.30
N LEU A 353 -4.27 -3.44 -2.82
CA LEU A 353 -5.29 -4.07 -3.67
C LEU A 353 -5.75 -3.11 -4.77
N TYR A 354 -6.07 -1.87 -4.43
CA TYR A 354 -6.56 -0.90 -5.40
C TYR A 354 -5.48 -0.51 -6.42
N ALA A 355 -4.22 -0.39 -6.01
CA ALA A 355 -3.10 -0.23 -6.95
C ALA A 355 -2.96 -1.45 -7.88
N THR A 356 -3.15 -2.66 -7.35
CA THR A 356 -3.13 -3.91 -8.14
C THR A 356 -4.30 -3.97 -9.13
N LEU A 357 -5.49 -3.52 -8.74
CA LEU A 357 -6.65 -3.41 -9.61
C LEU A 357 -6.45 -2.37 -10.70
N ALA A 358 -5.86 -1.20 -10.39
CA ALA A 358 -5.50 -0.20 -11.39
C ALA A 358 -4.60 -0.81 -12.48
N GLY A 359 -3.56 -1.55 -12.09
CA GLY A 359 -2.68 -2.27 -13.03
C GLY A 359 -3.41 -3.37 -13.82
N ALA A 360 -4.15 -4.24 -13.13
CA ALA A 360 -4.84 -5.36 -13.75
C ALA A 360 -5.91 -4.92 -14.77
N THR A 361 -6.67 -3.87 -14.46
CA THR A 361 -7.87 -3.45 -15.20
C THR A 361 -7.66 -2.22 -16.09
N GLY A 362 -6.66 -1.40 -15.79
CA GLY A 362 -6.44 -0.14 -16.50
C GLY A 362 -7.41 0.98 -16.12
N GLU A 363 -8.25 0.81 -15.09
CA GLU A 363 -9.29 1.76 -14.69
C GLU A 363 -8.77 2.80 -13.68
N GLY A 364 -8.92 4.09 -14.01
CA GLY A 364 -8.50 5.24 -13.22
C GLY A 364 -9.25 5.39 -11.90
N ARG A 365 -10.50 4.93 -11.80
CA ARG A 365 -11.26 4.96 -10.53
C ARG A 365 -10.57 4.23 -9.39
N PHE A 366 -9.73 3.23 -9.68
CA PHE A 366 -8.94 2.56 -8.65
C PHE A 366 -7.72 3.40 -8.23
N ALA A 367 -7.15 4.19 -9.13
CA ALA A 367 -6.14 5.19 -8.80
C ALA A 367 -6.73 6.35 -7.96
N ASP A 368 -7.96 6.80 -8.26
CA ASP A 368 -8.69 7.75 -7.40
C ASP A 368 -8.82 7.23 -5.96
N HIS A 369 -9.17 5.94 -5.81
CA HIS A 369 -9.26 5.29 -4.49
C HIS A 369 -7.91 5.21 -3.80
N VAL A 370 -6.83 4.86 -4.52
CA VAL A 370 -5.48 4.86 -3.96
C VAL A 370 -5.09 6.24 -3.42
N GLU A 371 -5.33 7.32 -4.18
CA GLU A 371 -5.05 8.68 -3.72
C GLU A 371 -5.90 9.04 -2.49
N ARG A 372 -7.19 8.68 -2.48
CA ARG A 372 -8.09 8.90 -1.34
C ARG A 372 -7.57 8.20 -0.09
N SER A 373 -7.23 6.92 -0.17
CA SER A 373 -6.73 6.15 0.97
C SER A 373 -5.37 6.63 1.44
N PHE A 374 -4.44 6.92 0.52
CA PHE A 374 -3.07 7.33 0.83
C PHE A 374 -2.99 8.69 1.54
N PHE A 375 -3.58 9.74 0.94
CA PHE A 375 -3.47 11.10 1.47
C PHE A 375 -4.28 11.34 2.75
N ASN A 376 -5.24 10.45 3.05
CA ASN A 376 -6.09 10.57 4.22
C ASN A 376 -5.72 9.50 5.27
N ALA A 377 -6.24 8.28 5.12
CA ALA A 377 -6.04 7.22 6.09
C ALA A 377 -4.55 6.84 6.22
N GLY A 378 -3.83 6.75 5.10
CA GLY A 378 -2.40 6.42 5.07
C GLY A 378 -1.55 7.42 5.83
N ALA A 379 -1.77 8.72 5.59
CA ALA A 379 -1.07 9.79 6.28
C ALA A 379 -1.42 9.90 7.78
N ALA A 380 -2.62 9.49 8.18
CA ALA A 380 -3.05 9.54 9.56
C ALA A 380 -2.51 8.38 10.42
N CYS A 381 -2.03 7.28 9.84
CA CYS A 381 -1.57 6.10 10.60
C CYS A 381 -0.40 6.40 11.56
N THR A 382 0.52 7.29 11.20
CA THR A 382 1.79 7.52 11.93
C THR A 382 1.85 8.90 12.58
N SER A 383 2.66 9.03 13.64
CA SER A 383 3.09 10.30 14.19
C SER A 383 4.06 11.00 13.24
N ARG A 384 4.34 12.28 13.52
CA ARG A 384 5.16 13.14 12.66
C ARG A 384 6.61 12.68 12.55
N ASP A 385 7.14 12.10 13.62
CA ASP A 385 8.49 11.52 13.66
C ASP A 385 8.54 10.11 13.05
N PHE A 386 7.40 9.56 12.58
CA PHE A 386 7.29 8.22 12.03
C PHE A 386 7.78 7.13 13.02
N MET A 387 7.68 7.39 14.33
CA MET A 387 8.14 6.52 15.42
C MET A 387 7.02 6.11 16.39
N ARG A 388 5.79 6.59 16.16
CA ARG A 388 4.56 6.16 16.82
C ARG A 388 3.47 5.98 15.78
N HIS A 389 2.51 5.11 16.05
CA HIS A 389 1.39 4.86 15.16
C HIS A 389 0.16 4.41 15.94
N VAL A 390 -1.00 4.52 15.31
CA VAL A 390 -2.23 3.91 15.79
C VAL A 390 -2.39 2.50 15.23
N TYR A 391 -3.00 1.62 16.01
CA TYR A 391 -3.57 0.37 15.50
C TYR A 391 -4.86 0.66 14.73
N PHE A 392 -5.79 1.40 15.36
CA PHE A 392 -7.05 1.85 14.75
C PHE A 392 -7.10 3.37 14.66
N GLN A 393 -7.53 3.88 13.51
CA GLN A 393 -7.93 5.27 13.35
C GLN A 393 -9.44 5.39 13.16
N SER A 394 -9.99 6.57 13.39
CA SER A 394 -11.39 6.89 13.09
C SER A 394 -11.48 8.28 12.45
N PRO A 395 -12.59 8.57 11.73
CA PRO A 395 -12.85 9.90 11.19
C PRO A 395 -12.76 11.00 12.27
N ASN A 396 -13.47 10.79 13.39
CA ASN A 396 -13.42 11.65 14.56
C ASN A 396 -12.57 11.01 15.66
N ARG A 397 -11.60 11.77 16.15
CA ARG A 397 -10.70 11.41 17.25
C ARG A 397 -10.47 12.65 18.10
N THR A 398 -11.39 12.94 19.01
CA THR A 398 -11.37 14.15 19.86
C THR A 398 -10.62 13.93 21.18
N THR A 399 -10.75 12.73 21.71
CA THR A 399 -9.96 12.15 22.79
C THR A 399 -9.62 10.71 22.36
N GLY A 400 -9.00 9.88 23.21
CA GLY A 400 -8.83 8.44 22.92
C GLY A 400 -10.10 7.82 22.31
N ILE A 401 -9.95 6.86 21.40
CA ILE A 401 -11.07 6.28 20.65
C ILE A 401 -11.85 5.25 21.46
N GLY A 402 -13.11 5.04 21.08
CA GLY A 402 -14.07 4.17 21.77
C GLY A 402 -13.62 2.71 21.90
N ASN A 403 -14.41 1.91 22.62
CA ASN A 403 -14.08 0.51 22.84
C ASN A 403 -14.22 -0.31 21.54
N PHE A 404 -13.09 -0.65 20.91
CA PHE A 404 -13.08 -1.65 19.84
C PHE A 404 -13.27 -3.04 20.44
N PRO A 405 -14.15 -3.85 19.86
CA PRO A 405 -14.47 -5.16 20.41
C PRO A 405 -13.30 -6.14 20.29
N ASN A 406 -12.40 -5.92 19.32
CA ASN A 406 -11.23 -6.75 19.07
C ASN A 406 -9.93 -6.06 19.49
N GLY A 407 -8.85 -6.84 19.61
CA GLY A 407 -7.57 -6.39 20.13
C GLY A 407 -6.94 -5.29 19.26
N PRO A 408 -6.21 -4.32 19.84
CA PRO A 408 -5.91 -4.10 21.27
C PRO A 408 -7.01 -3.33 22.06
N GLY A 409 -8.26 -3.29 21.60
CA GLY A 409 -9.34 -2.54 22.24
C GLY A 409 -9.16 -1.02 22.13
N GLY A 410 -9.79 -0.23 23.02
CA GLY A 410 -9.71 1.24 22.99
C GLY A 410 -8.28 1.83 23.06
N ASN A 411 -7.32 1.06 23.57
CA ASN A 411 -5.90 1.42 23.54
C ASN A 411 -5.30 1.49 22.12
N GLY A 412 -5.97 0.90 21.13
CA GLY A 412 -5.52 0.81 19.75
C GLY A 412 -5.45 2.14 19.01
N GLY A 413 -6.17 3.18 19.43
CA GLY A 413 -6.00 4.49 18.79
C GLY A 413 -5.14 5.49 19.49
N LEU A 414 -4.36 5.03 20.44
CA LEU A 414 -3.25 5.84 20.92
C LEU A 414 -2.09 5.66 19.96
N TYR A 415 -1.45 6.77 19.58
CA TYR A 415 -0.16 6.73 18.92
C TYR A 415 0.86 6.21 19.93
N LYS A 416 1.35 5.00 19.66
CA LYS A 416 2.36 4.32 20.48
C LYS A 416 3.50 3.86 19.60
N THR A 417 4.67 3.71 20.20
CA THR A 417 5.83 3.15 19.49
C THR A 417 5.59 1.71 19.07
N LYS A 418 4.74 0.98 19.80
CA LYS A 418 4.40 -0.42 19.55
C LYS A 418 2.97 -0.71 19.99
N HIS A 419 2.30 -1.59 19.24
CA HIS A 419 1.05 -2.24 19.63
C HIS A 419 1.20 -3.75 19.63
N TRP A 420 0.29 -4.44 20.31
CA TRP A 420 0.12 -5.89 20.18
C TRP A 420 -1.29 -6.15 19.66
N PRO A 421 -1.49 -6.94 18.59
CA PRO A 421 -0.48 -7.62 17.77
C PRO A 421 0.49 -6.70 16.99
N LEU A 422 1.64 -7.21 16.54
CA LEU A 422 2.72 -6.40 15.92
C LEU A 422 2.49 -6.05 14.44
N CYS A 423 1.44 -6.59 13.81
CA CYS A 423 1.17 -6.44 12.37
C CYS A 423 1.22 -4.98 11.92
N CYS A 424 0.56 -4.06 12.63
CA CYS A 424 0.44 -2.66 12.24
C CYS A 424 1.79 -1.92 12.26
N THR A 425 2.63 -2.24 13.24
CA THR A 425 3.97 -1.64 13.41
C THR A 425 4.83 -1.91 12.17
N ALA A 426 4.68 -3.11 11.60
CA ALA A 426 5.41 -3.50 10.40
C ALA A 426 4.69 -3.12 9.10
N ALA A 427 3.36 -3.32 9.02
CA ALA A 427 2.60 -3.10 7.79
C ALA A 427 2.60 -1.65 7.33
N LEU A 428 2.66 -0.69 8.25
CA LEU A 428 2.69 0.75 7.94
C LEU A 428 3.86 1.14 7.04
N THR A 429 4.98 0.41 7.10
CA THR A 429 6.21 0.78 6.38
C THR A 429 6.08 0.64 4.87
N ARG A 430 5.03 -0.05 4.40
CA ARG A 430 4.75 -0.30 2.98
C ARG A 430 3.93 0.78 2.32
N ILE A 431 3.20 1.59 3.10
CA ILE A 431 2.24 2.57 2.57
C ILE A 431 2.95 3.61 1.70
N LEU A 432 3.99 4.24 2.25
CA LEU A 432 4.71 5.32 1.59
C LEU A 432 5.54 4.84 0.39
N PRO A 433 6.39 3.80 0.51
CA PRO A 433 7.15 3.31 -0.64
C PRO A 433 6.25 2.73 -1.74
N GLY A 434 5.18 2.01 -1.37
CA GLY A 434 4.20 1.51 -2.33
C GLY A 434 3.63 2.64 -3.20
N TYR A 435 3.15 3.73 -2.58
CA TYR A 435 2.63 4.87 -3.32
C TYR A 435 3.66 5.48 -4.29
N VAL A 436 4.92 5.62 -3.86
CA VAL A 436 6.00 6.13 -4.72
C VAL A 436 6.14 5.28 -5.97
N GLN A 437 6.26 3.96 -5.81
CA GLN A 437 6.45 3.04 -6.92
C GLN A 437 5.27 3.00 -7.89
N TRP A 438 4.04 3.21 -7.41
CA TRP A 438 2.82 3.12 -8.23
C TRP A 438 2.40 4.43 -8.90
N MET A 439 3.18 5.51 -8.78
CA MET A 439 2.91 6.76 -9.52
C MET A 439 3.00 6.61 -11.04
N TRP A 440 3.78 5.63 -11.50
CA TRP A 440 3.95 5.33 -12.91
C TRP A 440 3.79 3.83 -13.19
N MET A 441 3.23 3.50 -14.35
CA MET A 441 3.05 2.12 -14.83
C MET A 441 3.34 2.02 -16.33
N LYS A 442 3.58 0.79 -16.83
CA LYS A 442 3.77 0.49 -18.26
C LYS A 442 2.49 -0.11 -18.86
N PRO A 443 1.75 0.61 -19.72
CA PRO A 443 0.57 0.04 -20.38
C PRO A 443 0.93 -1.13 -21.31
N ALA A 444 0.09 -2.15 -21.35
CA ALA A 444 0.20 -3.25 -22.31
C ALA A 444 0.04 -2.78 -23.77
N THR A 445 -0.54 -1.59 -23.99
CA THR A 445 -0.64 -0.93 -25.29
C THR A 445 0.65 -0.19 -25.70
N GLY A 446 1.68 -0.21 -24.87
CA GLY A 446 2.94 0.51 -25.06
C GLY A 446 2.97 1.89 -24.38
N GLY A 447 4.17 2.48 -24.33
CA GLY A 447 4.43 3.78 -23.69
C GLY A 447 4.46 3.72 -22.16
N ILE A 448 3.99 4.80 -21.53
CA ILE A 448 4.02 4.99 -20.07
C ILE A 448 2.74 5.67 -19.59
N ALA A 449 2.30 5.33 -18.38
CA ALA A 449 1.13 5.92 -17.73
C ALA A 449 1.53 6.61 -16.43
N ALA A 450 1.15 7.89 -16.27
CA ALA A 450 1.11 8.56 -14.98
C ALA A 450 -0.21 8.20 -14.29
N THR A 451 -0.13 7.33 -13.29
CA THR A 451 -1.28 6.74 -12.60
C THR A 451 -1.64 7.44 -11.30
N LEU A 452 -0.65 7.92 -10.55
CA LEU A 452 -0.83 8.70 -9.31
C LEU A 452 0.06 9.93 -9.33
N TYR A 453 -0.30 10.96 -8.55
CA TYR A 453 0.37 12.26 -8.59
C TYR A 453 1.00 12.70 -7.28
N ALA A 454 2.30 13.00 -7.34
CA ALA A 454 3.08 13.71 -6.32
C ALA A 454 4.42 14.14 -6.96
N PRO A 455 5.21 15.04 -6.33
CA PRO A 455 6.53 15.40 -6.87
C PRO A 455 7.45 14.18 -6.98
N ASN A 456 7.96 13.92 -8.18
CA ASN A 456 8.78 12.74 -8.44
C ASN A 456 9.70 12.88 -9.66
N THR A 457 10.62 11.95 -9.77
CA THR A 457 11.32 11.64 -11.02
C THR A 457 11.02 10.18 -11.38
N PHE A 458 10.76 9.95 -12.64
CA PHE A 458 10.60 8.63 -13.23
C PHE A 458 11.68 8.39 -14.28
N GLU A 459 12.28 7.20 -14.28
CA GLU A 459 13.27 6.75 -15.25
C GLU A 459 12.95 5.35 -15.74
N THR A 460 12.94 5.15 -17.06
CA THR A 460 12.82 3.82 -17.65
C THR A 460 13.47 3.76 -19.03
N GLU A 461 13.44 2.57 -19.65
CA GLU A 461 13.81 2.38 -21.05
C GLU A 461 12.57 1.99 -21.87
N LEU A 462 12.38 2.66 -23.01
CA LEU A 462 11.37 2.34 -24.03
C LEU A 462 12.08 2.16 -25.38
N ASP A 463 11.88 1.02 -26.04
CA ASP A 463 12.48 0.69 -27.36
C ASP A 463 14.00 0.97 -27.42
N GLY A 464 14.75 0.55 -26.38
CA GLY A 464 16.20 0.77 -26.28
C GLY A 464 16.60 2.22 -26.04
N THR A 465 15.67 3.10 -25.67
CA THR A 465 15.89 4.52 -25.44
C THR A 465 15.59 4.87 -23.99
N ALA A 466 16.57 5.44 -23.30
CA ALA A 466 16.36 5.96 -21.96
C ALA A 466 15.38 7.15 -21.99
N VAL A 467 14.36 7.09 -21.13
CA VAL A 467 13.34 8.11 -20.93
C VAL A 467 13.33 8.51 -19.46
N ARG A 468 13.37 9.81 -19.18
CA ARG A 468 13.22 10.38 -17.86
C ARG A 468 12.11 11.42 -17.87
N ILE A 469 11.23 11.38 -16.87
CA ILE A 469 10.23 12.42 -16.62
C ILE A 469 10.40 12.97 -15.21
N GLU A 470 10.60 14.28 -15.11
CA GLU A 470 10.57 14.99 -13.83
C GLU A 470 9.20 15.64 -13.66
N THR A 471 8.50 15.29 -12.58
CA THR A 471 7.20 15.87 -12.23
C THR A 471 7.37 16.84 -11.06
N LYS A 472 7.24 18.13 -11.35
CA LYS A 472 7.24 19.21 -10.36
C LYS A 472 5.80 19.59 -10.01
N THR A 473 5.42 19.43 -8.76
CA THR A 473 4.08 19.76 -8.26
C THR A 473 4.05 19.82 -6.73
N ASP A 474 3.07 20.54 -6.18
CA ASP A 474 2.70 20.45 -4.76
C ASP A 474 1.37 19.69 -4.60
N TYR A 475 0.86 19.05 -5.66
CA TYR A 475 -0.30 18.17 -5.58
C TYR A 475 -0.10 17.15 -4.45
N PRO A 476 -1.13 16.90 -3.60
CA PRO A 476 -2.52 17.36 -3.75
C PRO A 476 -2.85 18.72 -3.09
N PHE A 477 -1.85 19.48 -2.64
CA PHE A 477 -2.05 20.80 -2.00
C PHE A 477 -2.24 21.94 -3.01
N ASN A 478 -1.88 21.70 -4.27
CA ASN A 478 -2.18 22.58 -5.40
C ASN A 478 -2.86 21.81 -6.55
N GLU A 479 -3.15 22.53 -7.64
CA GLU A 479 -3.91 22.01 -8.79
C GLU A 479 -3.05 21.75 -10.01
N THR A 480 -1.74 21.98 -9.96
CA THR A 480 -0.89 22.11 -11.14
C THR A 480 0.31 21.19 -11.09
N LEU A 481 0.58 20.53 -12.23
CA LEU A 481 1.74 19.67 -12.40
C LEU A 481 2.50 20.09 -13.65
N GLU A 482 3.82 20.12 -13.56
CA GLU A 482 4.70 20.29 -14.70
C GLU A 482 5.56 19.04 -14.86
N MET A 483 5.42 18.34 -15.98
CA MET A 483 6.19 17.16 -16.32
C MET A 483 7.18 17.50 -17.43
N ARG A 484 8.48 17.41 -17.14
CA ARG A 484 9.56 17.65 -18.10
C ARG A 484 10.06 16.33 -18.64
N VAL A 485 9.98 16.15 -19.95
CA VAL A 485 10.39 14.92 -20.64
C VAL A 485 11.82 15.05 -21.15
N SER A 486 12.63 14.03 -20.87
CA SER A 486 13.99 13.86 -21.37
C SER A 486 14.11 12.49 -22.04
N THR A 487 14.63 12.47 -23.27
CA THR A 487 14.85 11.25 -24.05
C THR A 487 16.26 11.25 -24.61
N ALA A 488 16.94 10.09 -24.60
CA ALA A 488 18.30 9.98 -25.15
C ALA A 488 18.36 10.26 -26.65
N LYS A 489 17.27 9.98 -27.37
CA LYS A 489 16.99 10.36 -28.76
C LYS A 489 15.48 10.60 -28.90
N PRO A 490 15.03 11.43 -29.87
CA PRO A 490 13.61 11.59 -30.14
C PRO A 490 12.90 10.23 -30.27
N LEU A 491 11.80 10.05 -29.55
CA LEU A 491 11.08 8.79 -29.49
C LEU A 491 9.57 9.05 -29.49
N ARG A 492 8.85 8.32 -30.33
CA ARG A 492 7.38 8.33 -30.34
C ARG A 492 6.84 7.29 -29.38
N PHE A 493 6.05 7.74 -28.41
CA PHE A 493 5.32 6.84 -27.51
C PHE A 493 4.07 7.53 -26.94
N PRO A 494 3.02 6.76 -26.58
CA PRO A 494 1.88 7.30 -25.88
C PRO A 494 2.23 7.60 -24.42
N LEU A 495 1.94 8.81 -23.96
CA LEU A 495 1.91 9.19 -22.56
C LEU A 495 0.45 9.20 -22.10
N LYS A 496 0.09 8.24 -21.25
CA LYS A 496 -1.25 8.08 -20.68
C LYS A 496 -1.31 8.83 -19.34
N LEU A 497 -2.31 9.66 -19.15
CA LEU A 497 -2.45 10.56 -18.01
C LEU A 497 -3.76 10.29 -17.29
N HIS A 498 -3.69 9.90 -16.02
CA HIS A 498 -4.87 9.73 -15.20
C HIS A 498 -5.59 11.08 -15.07
N VAL A 499 -6.89 11.10 -15.35
CA VAL A 499 -7.73 12.27 -15.07
C VAL A 499 -8.57 11.93 -13.85
N PRO A 500 -8.31 12.54 -12.68
CA PRO A 500 -9.02 12.17 -11.47
C PRO A 500 -10.53 12.33 -11.62
N GLY A 501 -11.31 11.35 -11.15
CA GLY A 501 -12.77 11.31 -11.36
C GLY A 501 -13.53 12.49 -10.74
N TRP A 502 -12.95 13.17 -9.75
CA TRP A 502 -13.50 14.39 -9.14
C TRP A 502 -13.26 15.66 -9.96
N CYS A 503 -12.39 15.63 -10.97
CA CYS A 503 -11.99 16.81 -11.75
C CYS A 503 -12.93 17.03 -12.94
N ALA A 504 -13.78 18.05 -12.87
CA ALA A 504 -14.74 18.35 -13.94
C ALA A 504 -14.10 18.97 -15.20
N ASN A 505 -13.05 19.78 -15.04
CA ASN A 505 -12.47 20.58 -16.12
C ASN A 505 -10.93 20.43 -16.16
N PRO A 506 -10.39 19.25 -16.51
CA PRO A 506 -8.96 19.06 -16.63
C PRO A 506 -8.39 19.87 -17.80
N SER A 507 -7.16 20.37 -17.66
CA SER A 507 -6.44 21.05 -18.73
C SER A 507 -5.09 20.39 -18.96
N VAL A 508 -4.76 20.16 -20.23
CA VAL A 508 -3.48 19.60 -20.68
C VAL A 508 -2.86 20.55 -21.69
N VAL A 509 -1.63 20.98 -21.44
CA VAL A 509 -0.86 21.86 -22.32
C VAL A 509 0.47 21.18 -22.60
N VAL A 510 0.90 21.14 -23.87
CA VAL A 510 2.21 20.60 -24.25
C VAL A 510 2.99 21.69 -24.97
N ASN A 511 4.14 22.09 -24.42
CA ASN A 511 5.00 23.15 -24.99
C ASN A 511 4.27 24.48 -25.24
N GLY A 512 3.26 24.81 -24.44
CA GLY A 512 2.43 26.02 -24.60
C GLY A 512 1.16 25.82 -25.42
N ASP A 513 1.02 24.70 -26.13
CA ASP A 513 -0.17 24.38 -26.93
C ASP A 513 -1.20 23.62 -26.09
N ALA A 514 -2.39 24.20 -25.91
CA ALA A 514 -3.50 23.53 -25.23
C ALA A 514 -4.03 22.37 -26.08
N LEU A 515 -4.15 21.19 -25.48
CA LEU A 515 -4.67 19.99 -26.11
C LEU A 515 -6.07 19.67 -25.58
N ASN A 516 -7.04 19.56 -26.49
CA ASN A 516 -8.36 19.00 -26.17
C ASN A 516 -8.31 17.48 -26.33
N LEU A 517 -8.04 16.77 -25.22
CA LEU A 517 -7.95 15.32 -25.22
C LEU A 517 -9.22 14.72 -24.60
N PRO A 518 -9.93 13.82 -25.31
CA PRO A 518 -11.03 13.09 -24.70
C PRO A 518 -10.49 12.21 -23.57
N VAL A 519 -11.19 12.22 -22.45
CA VAL A 519 -10.94 11.27 -21.36
C VAL A 519 -11.65 9.97 -21.72
N GLY A 520 -10.90 8.88 -21.78
CA GLY A 520 -11.46 7.55 -22.03
C GLY A 520 -12.40 7.12 -20.90
N ALA A 521 -13.26 6.15 -21.17
CA ALA A 521 -14.10 5.52 -20.15
C ALA A 521 -13.28 4.83 -19.03
N ASP A 522 -12.01 4.57 -19.31
CA ASP A 522 -11.03 4.07 -18.35
C ASP A 522 -10.45 5.16 -17.44
N GLY A 523 -10.81 6.44 -17.61
CA GLY A 523 -10.37 7.56 -16.76
C GLY A 523 -9.03 8.17 -17.16
N PHE A 524 -8.56 7.96 -18.40
CA PHE A 524 -7.27 8.48 -18.84
C PHE A 524 -7.38 9.29 -20.14
N ALA A 525 -6.55 10.33 -20.23
CA ALA A 525 -6.24 11.02 -21.49
C ALA A 525 -4.93 10.48 -22.07
N VAL A 526 -4.79 10.44 -23.39
CA VAL A 526 -3.60 9.91 -24.06
C VAL A 526 -3.00 10.95 -24.99
N ILE A 527 -1.72 11.27 -24.79
CA ILE A 527 -0.93 12.08 -25.72
C ILE A 527 -0.04 11.13 -26.52
N ASN A 528 -0.31 10.97 -27.82
CA ASN A 528 0.51 10.16 -28.70
C ASN A 528 1.31 11.05 -29.67
N ARG A 529 2.59 11.27 -29.36
CA ARG A 529 3.49 12.10 -30.16
C ARG A 529 4.93 11.63 -30.10
N GLU A 530 5.78 12.26 -30.89
CA GLU A 530 7.22 12.22 -30.70
C GLU A 530 7.62 13.15 -29.56
N TRP A 531 8.42 12.61 -28.64
CA TRP A 531 8.96 13.29 -27.47
C TRP A 531 10.46 13.49 -27.62
N LYS A 532 10.92 14.69 -27.29
CA LYS A 532 12.34 15.04 -27.23
C LYS A 532 12.67 15.72 -25.91
N THR A 533 13.95 15.70 -25.56
CA THR A 533 14.45 16.43 -24.39
C THR A 533 14.04 17.90 -24.42
N GLY A 534 13.45 18.35 -23.32
CA GLY A 534 12.95 19.70 -23.14
C GLY A 534 11.46 19.88 -23.40
N ASP A 535 10.75 18.85 -23.90
CA ASP A 535 9.30 18.89 -23.98
C ASP A 535 8.69 18.96 -22.57
N VAL A 536 7.64 19.78 -22.42
CA VAL A 536 6.95 20.02 -21.15
C VAL A 536 5.46 19.75 -21.30
N VAL A 537 4.93 18.93 -20.41
CA VAL A 537 3.49 18.71 -20.24
C VAL A 537 3.04 19.42 -18.96
N SER A 538 2.17 20.40 -19.10
CA SER A 538 1.54 21.08 -17.96
C SER A 538 0.11 20.57 -17.80
N LEU A 539 -0.18 20.06 -16.61
CA LEU A 539 -1.51 19.59 -16.21
C LEU A 539 -2.10 20.57 -15.20
N ARG A 540 -3.40 20.81 -15.31
CA ARG A 540 -4.18 21.46 -14.25
C ARG A 540 -5.44 20.66 -13.97
N PHE A 541 -5.66 20.34 -12.69
CA PHE A 541 -6.86 19.70 -12.17
C PHE A 541 -7.55 20.65 -11.19
N PRO A 542 -8.46 21.53 -11.67
CA PRO A 542 -9.15 22.48 -10.80
C PRO A 542 -9.95 21.75 -9.73
N MET A 543 -9.72 22.11 -8.46
CA MET A 543 -10.40 21.49 -7.33
C MET A 543 -11.53 22.40 -6.84
N ALA A 544 -12.70 21.82 -6.61
CA ALA A 544 -13.84 22.49 -5.97
C ALA A 544 -14.19 21.77 -4.66
N PRO A 545 -14.50 22.50 -3.56
CA PRO A 545 -14.99 21.88 -2.35
C PRO A 545 -16.23 21.02 -2.63
N GLN A 546 -16.26 19.81 -2.08
CA GLN A 546 -17.38 18.88 -2.16
C GLN A 546 -17.86 18.58 -0.74
N VAL A 547 -19.17 18.44 -0.59
CA VAL A 547 -19.80 17.93 0.64
C VAL A 547 -20.40 16.56 0.35
N GLU A 548 -20.14 15.60 1.22
CA GLU A 548 -20.74 14.29 1.17
C GLU A 548 -21.58 14.04 2.42
N THR A 549 -22.80 13.54 2.25
CA THR A 549 -23.69 13.11 3.34
C THR A 549 -23.65 11.60 3.54
N MET A 550 -23.58 11.17 4.79
CA MET A 550 -23.58 9.78 5.21
C MET A 550 -24.57 9.54 6.36
N ARG A 551 -24.88 8.27 6.65
CA ARG A 551 -25.70 7.88 7.81
C ARG A 551 -24.90 6.98 8.74
N ASP A 552 -24.93 7.30 10.04
CA ASP A 552 -24.37 6.41 11.06
C ASP A 552 -25.43 5.39 11.50
N PHE A 553 -25.41 4.21 10.88
CA PHE A 553 -26.35 3.13 11.21
C PHE A 553 -26.09 2.51 12.59
N ASN A 554 -24.94 2.78 13.22
CA ASN A 554 -24.68 2.38 14.60
C ASN A 554 -25.48 3.22 15.60
N ASP A 555 -25.87 4.44 15.21
CA ASP A 555 -26.60 5.40 16.04
C ASP A 555 -27.91 5.82 15.36
N GLY A 556 -28.73 4.82 15.00
CA GLY A 556 -30.10 5.04 14.51
C GLY A 556 -30.20 5.70 13.14
N GLY A 557 -29.12 5.71 12.33
CA GLY A 557 -29.11 6.32 11.00
C GLY A 557 -29.02 7.85 11.02
N LYS A 558 -28.51 8.44 12.11
CA LYS A 558 -28.28 9.88 12.24
C LYS A 558 -27.44 10.41 11.07
N PRO A 559 -27.81 11.57 10.50
CA PRO A 559 -27.11 12.12 9.34
C PRO A 559 -25.79 12.79 9.77
N TYR A 560 -24.76 12.56 8.99
CA TYR A 560 -23.45 13.19 9.10
C TYR A 560 -23.03 13.71 7.73
N CYS A 561 -22.13 14.69 7.70
CA CYS A 561 -21.48 15.10 6.47
C CYS A 561 -19.97 15.31 6.64
N SER A 562 -19.26 15.29 5.52
CA SER A 562 -17.81 15.52 5.45
C SER A 562 -17.48 16.40 4.25
N LEU A 563 -16.36 17.12 4.31
CA LEU A 563 -15.89 17.98 3.22
C LEU A 563 -14.64 17.43 2.58
N SER A 564 -14.53 17.58 1.27
CA SER A 564 -13.35 17.17 0.50
C SER A 564 -12.95 18.23 -0.52
N LEU A 565 -11.67 18.27 -0.88
CA LEU A 565 -11.14 19.07 -1.98
C LEU A 565 -10.13 18.22 -2.75
N GLY A 566 -10.44 17.88 -4.00
CA GLY A 566 -9.67 16.87 -4.74
C GLY A 566 -9.66 15.53 -3.99
N PRO A 567 -8.50 14.85 -3.85
CA PRO A 567 -8.43 13.59 -3.11
C PRO A 567 -8.44 13.78 -1.58
N LEU A 568 -8.31 15.00 -1.07
CA LEU A 568 -8.15 15.28 0.36
C LEU A 568 -9.51 15.37 1.06
N LEU A 569 -9.69 14.56 2.11
CA LEU A 569 -10.72 14.74 3.13
C LEU A 569 -10.28 15.88 4.05
N PHE A 570 -11.21 16.72 4.50
CA PHE A 570 -10.94 17.81 5.43
C PHE A 570 -11.45 17.49 6.83
N ALA A 571 -10.76 18.03 7.82
CA ALA A 571 -11.07 17.87 9.22
C ALA A 571 -10.83 19.16 9.99
N HIS A 572 -11.62 19.39 11.03
CA HIS A 572 -11.28 20.35 12.06
C HIS A 572 -10.19 19.74 12.94
N GLY A 573 -8.97 20.26 12.87
CA GLY A 573 -7.87 19.84 13.73
C GLY A 573 -8.01 20.46 15.12
N LEU A 574 -7.86 19.65 16.16
CA LEU A 574 -7.81 20.12 17.53
C LEU A 574 -6.36 20.48 17.89
N ALA A 575 -6.17 21.58 18.61
CA ALA A 575 -4.90 21.91 19.21
C ALA A 575 -4.47 20.78 20.16
N GLU A 576 -3.20 20.44 20.13
CA GLU A 576 -2.66 19.27 20.82
C GLU A 576 -1.41 19.63 21.63
N ILE A 577 -1.28 19.01 22.81
CA ILE A 577 -0.04 19.01 23.59
C ILE A 577 0.93 17.99 22.99
N ASP A 578 0.39 16.82 22.65
CA ASP A 578 1.02 15.75 21.88
C ASP A 578 -0.06 15.02 21.07
N GLU A 579 0.32 14.10 20.19
CA GLU A 579 -0.63 13.47 19.27
C GLU A 579 -1.74 12.61 19.93
N ASN A 580 -1.69 12.39 21.25
CA ASN A 580 -2.72 11.73 22.05
C ASN A 580 -3.46 12.66 23.01
N THR A 581 -2.96 13.88 23.24
CA THR A 581 -3.46 14.76 24.31
C THR A 581 -3.96 16.09 23.73
N PRO A 582 -5.29 16.34 23.71
CA PRO A 582 -5.81 17.63 23.27
C PRO A 582 -5.49 18.72 24.31
N VAL A 583 -5.37 19.96 23.84
CA VAL A 583 -5.48 21.12 24.74
C VAL A 583 -6.90 21.12 25.35
N PRO A 584 -7.06 21.35 26.67
CA PRO A 584 -8.38 21.37 27.31
C PRO A 584 -9.34 22.43 26.75
N ASP A 585 -10.63 22.25 27.04
CA ASP A 585 -11.71 23.23 26.79
C ASP A 585 -11.90 23.66 25.32
N GLN A 586 -11.45 22.83 24.38
CA GLN A 586 -11.71 23.02 22.96
C GLN A 586 -13.13 22.60 22.57
N ARG A 587 -13.72 23.35 21.64
CA ARG A 587 -15.02 23.00 21.04
C ARG A 587 -14.90 21.73 20.20
N ILE A 588 -15.73 20.73 20.50
CA ILE A 588 -15.76 19.44 19.79
C ILE A 588 -17.13 19.09 19.19
N ASP A 589 -18.16 19.88 19.47
CA ASP A 589 -19.54 19.66 19.06
C ASP A 589 -19.88 20.43 17.77
N TRP A 590 -18.92 20.52 16.86
CA TRP A 590 -19.11 21.19 15.57
C TRP A 590 -20.16 20.48 14.72
N ARG A 591 -21.08 21.25 14.15
CA ARG A 591 -22.20 20.80 13.32
C ARG A 591 -22.20 21.58 12.03
N LEU A 592 -22.66 20.94 10.96
CA LEU A 592 -22.72 21.54 9.64
C LEU A 592 -24.13 21.41 9.08
N ASP A 593 -24.52 22.35 8.23
CA ASP A 593 -25.66 22.21 7.35
C ASP A 593 -25.12 21.86 5.95
N SER A 594 -25.27 20.60 5.53
CA SER A 594 -24.74 20.15 4.24
C SER A 594 -25.33 20.91 3.04
N SER A 595 -26.49 21.53 3.18
CA SER A 595 -27.12 22.32 2.12
C SER A 595 -26.54 23.73 1.95
N ARG A 596 -25.83 24.25 2.96
CA ARG A 596 -25.33 25.63 3.02
C ARG A 596 -23.84 25.75 3.38
N VAL A 597 -23.18 24.68 3.81
CA VAL A 597 -21.77 24.73 4.29
C VAL A 597 -20.77 25.24 3.25
N LEU A 598 -21.08 25.08 1.96
CA LEU A 598 -20.25 25.57 0.86
C LEU A 598 -20.54 27.04 0.50
N ASP A 599 -21.59 27.65 1.05
CA ASP A 599 -21.94 29.04 0.80
C ASP A 599 -20.89 29.98 1.40
N GLY A 600 -20.11 30.61 0.52
CA GLY A 600 -18.99 31.46 0.93
C GLY A 600 -17.80 30.69 1.50
N ALA A 601 -17.71 29.37 1.26
CA ALA A 601 -16.52 28.61 1.62
C ALA A 601 -15.30 29.08 0.79
N GLU A 602 -14.17 29.26 1.46
CA GLU A 602 -12.94 29.79 0.88
C GLU A 602 -11.83 28.73 0.96
N VAL A 603 -11.24 28.43 -0.20
CA VAL A 603 -10.03 27.61 -0.28
C VAL A 603 -8.80 28.50 -0.15
N VAL A 604 -8.03 28.31 0.91
CA VAL A 604 -6.83 29.09 1.21
C VAL A 604 -5.59 28.25 0.92
N ARG A 605 -4.69 28.79 0.09
CA ARG A 605 -3.41 28.15 -0.27
C ARG A 605 -2.25 29.05 0.13
N ASP A 606 -1.35 28.52 0.94
CA ASP A 606 -0.05 29.11 1.21
C ASP A 606 1.03 28.48 0.32
N ALA A 607 2.19 29.12 0.26
CA ALA A 607 3.35 28.53 -0.40
C ALA A 607 3.76 27.23 0.31
N MET A 608 4.02 26.18 -0.47
CA MET A 608 4.56 24.93 0.07
C MET A 608 5.92 25.20 0.73
N PRO A 609 6.14 24.78 1.99
CA PRO A 609 7.43 24.95 2.63
C PRO A 609 8.54 24.21 1.88
N ARG A 610 9.76 24.75 1.93
CA ARG A 610 10.94 24.12 1.29
C ARG A 610 11.18 22.70 1.79
N HIS A 611 10.88 22.46 3.07
CA HIS A 611 10.91 21.14 3.69
C HIS A 611 9.57 20.84 4.33
N TRP A 612 8.97 19.71 3.98
CA TRP A 612 7.64 19.33 4.45
C TRP A 612 7.53 17.83 4.75
N GLY A 613 7.79 17.47 6.01
CA GLY A 613 7.57 16.11 6.53
C GLY A 613 6.13 15.84 6.97
N TRP A 614 5.13 16.34 6.23
CA TRP A 614 3.69 16.20 6.55
C TRP A 614 3.28 16.62 7.99
N PRO A 615 3.65 17.83 8.49
CA PRO A 615 3.27 18.33 9.83
C PRO A 615 1.83 18.88 9.90
N LEU A 616 1.43 19.44 11.06
CA LEU A 616 0.09 20.01 11.30
C LEU A 616 -0.26 21.21 10.42
N ALA A 617 0.71 22.10 10.20
CA ALA A 617 0.48 23.42 9.62
C ALA A 617 0.31 23.36 8.10
N SER A 618 -0.83 22.83 7.64
CA SER A 618 -1.06 22.54 6.23
C SER A 618 -0.96 23.79 5.35
N PRO A 619 -0.30 23.73 4.19
CA PRO A 619 -0.30 24.79 3.17
C PRO A 619 -1.69 24.98 2.54
N LEU A 620 -2.65 24.12 2.87
CA LEU A 620 -3.99 24.12 2.33
C LEU A 620 -5.00 24.13 3.48
N ARG A 621 -5.92 25.09 3.45
CA ARG A 621 -7.03 25.18 4.41
C ARG A 621 -8.34 25.43 3.68
N LEU A 622 -9.43 24.99 4.27
CA LEU A 622 -10.79 25.29 3.85
C LEU A 622 -11.48 26.06 4.98
N ARG A 623 -11.88 27.30 4.70
CA ARG A 623 -12.69 28.11 5.61
C ARG A 623 -14.14 27.99 5.22
N ALA A 624 -14.97 27.62 6.17
CA ALA A 624 -16.41 27.46 6.02
C ALA A 624 -17.13 28.04 7.25
N ARG A 625 -18.44 27.86 7.31
CA ARG A 625 -19.25 28.18 8.49
C ARG A 625 -19.88 26.92 9.07
N ALA A 626 -19.90 26.84 10.39
CA ALA A 626 -20.70 25.86 11.10
C ALA A 626 -22.20 26.18 10.96
N ALA A 627 -23.07 25.24 11.33
CA ALA A 627 -24.52 25.41 11.27
C ALA A 627 -25.01 26.63 12.10
N ASP A 628 -24.33 26.94 13.20
CA ASP A 628 -24.62 28.11 14.05
C ASP A 628 -24.02 29.44 13.52
N GLY A 629 -23.42 29.43 12.33
CA GLY A 629 -22.80 30.59 11.68
C GLY A 629 -21.35 30.87 12.12
N SER A 630 -20.83 30.16 13.13
CA SER A 630 -19.45 30.32 13.61
C SER A 630 -18.43 30.05 12.51
N PRO A 631 -17.33 30.81 12.43
CA PRO A 631 -16.26 30.52 11.49
C PRO A 631 -15.61 29.17 11.83
N LEU A 632 -15.38 28.36 10.80
CA LEU A 632 -14.76 27.04 10.91
C LEU A 632 -13.61 26.95 9.91
N GLU A 633 -12.40 26.71 10.42
CA GLU A 633 -11.24 26.41 9.59
C GLU A 633 -10.93 24.92 9.65
N LEU A 634 -10.71 24.33 8.47
CA LEU A 634 -10.46 22.91 8.27
C LEU A 634 -9.11 22.72 7.56
N VAL A 635 -8.43 21.64 7.91
CA VAL A 635 -7.17 21.18 7.31
C VAL A 635 -7.36 19.80 6.68
N PRO A 636 -6.50 19.38 5.74
CA PRO A 636 -6.48 18.00 5.26
C PRO A 636 -6.39 17.00 6.42
N TYR A 637 -7.16 15.91 6.33
CA TYR A 637 -7.34 14.91 7.38
C TYR A 637 -6.00 14.32 7.86
N GLY A 638 -5.10 14.01 6.93
CA GLY A 638 -3.76 13.50 7.25
C GLY A 638 -2.88 14.48 8.04
N CYS A 639 -3.20 15.78 8.00
CA CYS A 639 -2.49 16.83 8.73
C CYS A 639 -3.00 17.02 10.17
N ALA A 640 -3.98 16.25 10.66
CA ALA A 640 -4.47 16.36 12.04
C ALA A 640 -4.46 15.00 12.76
N LYS A 641 -3.99 14.95 14.01
CA LYS A 641 -3.96 13.70 14.82
C LYS A 641 -5.17 13.62 15.76
N LEU A 642 -5.54 14.74 16.38
CA LEU A 642 -6.81 14.92 17.06
C LEU A 642 -7.72 15.79 16.17
N ARG A 643 -8.91 15.29 15.86
CA ARG A 643 -9.70 15.84 14.75
C ARG A 643 -11.18 15.46 14.74
N ILE A 644 -11.96 16.22 13.98
CA ILE A 644 -13.34 15.93 13.58
C ILE A 644 -13.44 16.06 12.06
N SER A 645 -13.81 15.00 11.34
CA SER A 645 -14.01 15.03 9.88
C SER A 645 -15.40 14.57 9.43
N MET A 646 -16.14 13.93 10.32
CA MET A 646 -17.56 13.64 10.16
C MET A 646 -18.36 14.49 11.14
N PHE A 647 -19.08 15.47 10.61
CA PHE A 647 -19.87 16.42 11.40
C PHE A 647 -21.33 15.99 11.40
N PRO A 648 -22.05 16.05 12.53
CA PRO A 648 -23.50 15.91 12.51
C PRO A 648 -24.12 16.91 11.52
N ASP A 649 -25.05 16.42 10.70
CA ASP A 649 -25.71 17.22 9.68
C ASP A 649 -27.06 17.76 10.19
N GLU A 650 -27.29 19.05 9.96
CA GLU A 650 -28.49 19.79 10.36
C GLU A 650 -29.31 20.28 9.18
N ALA A 651 -28.96 19.90 7.95
CA ALA A 651 -29.77 20.18 6.77
C ALA A 651 -31.25 19.80 6.97
N GLY A 652 -32.14 20.76 6.71
CA GLY A 652 -33.59 20.59 6.83
C GLY A 652 -34.16 20.61 8.25
N LYS A 653 -33.39 21.05 9.25
CA LYS A 653 -33.86 21.32 10.63
C LYS A 653 -34.08 22.82 10.89
N ASP A 654 -34.77 23.48 9.96
CA ASP A 654 -35.25 24.86 10.16
C ASP A 654 -36.61 24.88 10.88
#